data_AF-A0A7K8V5K9-F1
#
_entry.id   AF-A0A7K8V5K9-F1
#
_cell.length_a   1.000
_cell.length_b   1.000
_cell.length_c   1.000
_cell.angle_alpha   90.00
_cell.angle_beta   90.00
_cell.angle_gamma   90.00
#
_symmetry.space_group_name_H-M   'P 1'
#
loop_
_entity.id
_entity.type
_entity.pdbx_description
1 polymer ?
#
loop_
_entity_poly.entity_id
_entity_poly.type
_entity_poly.pdbx_seq_one_letter_code
_entity_poly.pdbx_strand_id
1 'polypeptide(L)'
;SSQESHDHVLLDIPVTRELMNHYRAAAETAQSELAALAVKYDFAQSELLELRSRMVSKEASFQELKAEAESCKENNARQMSRLLSLQTRIQEMEEETCVLTTSKNQAELTARVAFKENWELKEELHEQNAKLNKYLNECEESVTQASKINRKYEELLTQLSGFLNTDIREKEKPQEHLMSKVSEICKENLTLKDQVATLQEAINVHEMESKASRETIMRLVSEVTKEQKKAAGYYQDMEKLSKDLDSAITGRQSLEMDIRNLQDKLTANQKVLDASKWELHNLKKSSAELDGNLKSSREEARTAQGSLVAFKEQIATLLRDGSAIVKPSEKDILERIQEINCKVESKEIMVSQLETQIAKLTAALENQTGLYQEALERSREAEKCSEVFQDQLKHLEEELLSGDLMQDGLKLEKQKYLKFLEQLNEKMKLDSLAAEVGFDMNMDAILARVEQLVKLEGDAVIENKTMAYSLRRKLKTQKEKLESRELHMNLLRQKIMQLEEEKQVRTALAVERDEANLTVKKLHKMIERLQKQLDLAREMNTGLKAKLSETNELKIKTLEQNRTIEELNKSQGKLERMKEKAEKQLTSVKSELLLKERKATEDKEKTKNMLEAVTSEMKVLKTTLAELAKRERQLADFREVVSRMLGLNIASLALPDYEIITRLEGLIHSHQHHYFPCVCLKEVARAPEEHSQRNVQLLH
;
A
#
# COMPACT_ATOMS: atom_id res chain seq x y z
N SER A 1 -18.61 157.53 167.18
CA SER A 1 -19.00 158.40 168.31
C SER A 1 -19.23 157.50 169.52
N SER A 2 -18.83 157.84 170.74
CA SER A 2 -18.11 159.05 171.20
C SER A 2 -18.99 160.14 171.82
N GLN A 3 -20.17 159.76 172.33
CA GLN A 3 -20.88 160.41 173.44
C GLN A 3 -21.49 161.83 173.28
N GLU A 4 -22.49 162.05 174.14
CA GLU A 4 -22.81 163.29 174.85
C GLU A 4 -23.25 164.56 174.07
N SER A 5 -23.22 165.71 174.78
CA SER A 5 -24.41 166.57 174.99
C SER A 5 -24.10 167.85 175.80
N HIS A 6 -25.00 168.87 175.76
CA HIS A 6 -25.49 169.60 176.97
C HIS A 6 -26.55 170.69 176.65
N ASP A 7 -27.45 170.90 177.62
CA ASP A 7 -27.85 172.14 178.34
C ASP A 7 -27.33 173.55 177.93
N HIS A 8 -27.98 174.70 178.24
CA HIS A 8 -29.41 175.05 178.51
C HIS A 8 -29.58 176.60 178.72
N VAL A 9 -30.83 177.05 178.98
CA VAL A 9 -31.26 178.16 179.88
C VAL A 9 -31.43 179.64 179.42
N LEU A 10 -32.56 180.23 179.87
CA LEU A 10 -33.08 181.63 179.76
C LEU A 10 -32.47 182.47 178.60
N LEU A 11 -31.36 183.24 178.67
CA LEU A 11 -30.81 184.11 179.74
C LEU A 11 -31.72 185.38 180.02
N ASP A 12 -31.32 186.34 180.87
CA ASP A 12 -31.82 187.75 181.06
C ASP A 12 -31.68 188.70 179.81
N ILE A 13 -31.88 188.19 178.58
CA ILE A 13 -31.49 188.70 177.21
C ILE A 13 -32.48 189.54 176.34
N PRO A 14 -32.12 190.75 175.78
CA PRO A 14 -32.41 191.04 174.35
C PRO A 14 -31.38 191.89 173.56
N VAL A 15 -30.39 192.55 174.18
CA VAL A 15 -29.56 193.68 173.64
C VAL A 15 -29.42 193.73 172.09
N THR A 16 -28.76 192.71 171.49
CA THR A 16 -29.16 192.01 170.23
C THR A 16 -28.03 191.18 169.54
N ARG A 17 -27.56 191.55 168.33
CA ARG A 17 -27.57 190.60 167.18
C ARG A 17 -26.33 190.57 166.26
N GLU A 18 -25.22 191.26 166.58
CA GLU A 18 -24.09 191.42 165.65
C GLU A 18 -23.01 190.32 165.67
N LEU A 19 -22.30 190.07 166.80
CA LEU A 19 -21.08 189.25 166.83
C LEU A 19 -21.25 187.82 166.26
N MET A 20 -22.42 187.22 166.45
CA MET A 20 -22.72 185.86 165.98
C MET A 20 -22.69 185.70 164.45
N ASN A 21 -22.98 186.75 163.68
CA ASN A 21 -23.05 186.62 162.22
C ASN A 21 -21.67 186.36 161.61
N HIS A 22 -20.59 186.89 162.21
CA HIS A 22 -19.23 186.71 161.70
C HIS A 22 -18.72 185.27 161.90
N TYR A 23 -19.11 184.62 163.01
CA TYR A 23 -18.76 183.22 163.27
C TYR A 23 -19.55 182.23 162.40
N ARG A 24 -20.83 182.53 162.09
CA ARG A 24 -21.65 181.67 161.22
C ARG A 24 -21.03 181.52 159.82
N ALA A 25 -20.63 182.64 159.21
CA ALA A 25 -20.05 182.64 157.87
C ALA A 25 -18.77 181.78 157.77
N ALA A 26 -17.89 181.84 158.78
CA ALA A 26 -16.65 181.05 158.80
C ALA A 26 -16.91 179.53 158.87
N ALA A 27 -17.90 179.12 159.68
CA ALA A 27 -18.27 177.69 159.81
C ALA A 27 -18.87 177.12 158.52
N GLU A 28 -19.73 177.88 157.84
CA GLU A 28 -20.29 177.51 156.53
C GLU A 28 -19.20 177.36 155.46
N THR A 29 -18.15 178.19 155.52
CA THR A 29 -17.00 178.09 154.60
C THR A 29 -16.24 176.77 154.80
N ALA A 30 -15.94 176.41 156.05
CA ALA A 30 -15.22 175.18 156.39
C ALA A 30 -16.00 173.89 156.03
N GLN A 31 -17.34 173.90 156.18
CA GLN A 31 -18.17 172.78 155.73
C GLN A 31 -18.13 172.57 154.21
N SER A 32 -18.09 173.67 153.43
CA SER A 32 -17.98 173.61 151.97
C SER A 32 -16.65 172.97 151.53
N GLU A 33 -15.53 173.37 152.13
CA GLU A 33 -14.21 172.82 151.81
C GLU A 33 -14.10 171.32 152.14
N LEU A 34 -14.66 170.88 153.28
CA LEU A 34 -14.60 169.48 153.70
C LEU A 34 -15.42 168.56 152.76
N ALA A 35 -16.58 169.03 152.28
CA ALA A 35 -17.37 168.31 151.27
C ALA A 35 -16.62 168.19 149.93
N ALA A 36 -15.92 169.24 149.49
CA ALA A 36 -15.12 169.21 148.26
C ALA A 36 -13.93 168.23 148.34
N LEU A 37 -13.36 168.01 149.52
CA LEU A 37 -12.30 167.03 149.76
C LEU A 37 -12.80 165.59 149.70
N ALA A 38 -13.98 165.29 150.26
CA ALA A 38 -14.56 163.95 150.23
C ALA A 38 -14.81 163.45 148.80
N VAL A 39 -15.39 164.30 147.93
CA VAL A 39 -15.66 163.95 146.52
C VAL A 39 -14.37 163.63 145.74
N LYS A 40 -13.25 164.33 146.03
CA LYS A 40 -11.94 164.03 145.41
C LYS A 40 -11.37 162.68 145.85
N TYR A 41 -11.63 162.26 147.08
CA TYR A 41 -11.14 160.98 147.60
C TYR A 41 -11.84 159.80 146.90
N ASP A 42 -13.17 159.82 146.82
CA ASP A 42 -13.96 158.76 146.17
C ASP A 42 -13.65 158.61 144.67
N PHE A 43 -13.35 159.74 143.99
CA PHE A 43 -12.90 159.72 142.59
C PHE A 43 -11.57 158.97 142.42
N ALA A 44 -10.56 159.31 143.23
CA ALA A 44 -9.25 158.65 143.17
C ALA A 44 -9.31 157.16 143.55
N GLN A 45 -10.19 156.77 144.46
CA GLN A 45 -10.40 155.36 144.82
C GLN A 45 -11.02 154.55 143.66
N SER A 46 -11.85 155.20 142.84
CA SER A 46 -12.49 154.59 141.66
C SER A 46 -11.49 154.32 140.53
N GLU A 47 -10.62 155.28 140.19
CA GLU A 47 -9.56 155.10 139.18
C GLU A 47 -8.61 153.92 139.51
N LEU A 48 -8.26 153.76 140.79
CA LEU A 48 -7.36 152.69 141.24
C LEU A 48 -7.93 151.28 141.03
N LEU A 49 -9.25 151.12 141.14
CA LEU A 49 -9.94 149.86 140.87
C LEU A 49 -9.98 149.56 139.36
N GLU A 50 -10.25 150.56 138.53
CA GLU A 50 -10.30 150.41 137.09
C GLU A 50 -8.92 150.04 136.49
N LEU A 51 -7.85 150.68 136.97
CA LEU A 51 -6.47 150.36 136.56
C LEU A 51 -6.06 148.92 136.93
N ARG A 52 -6.48 148.41 138.09
CA ARG A 52 -6.24 147.00 138.47
C ARG A 52 -6.97 146.03 137.55
N SER A 53 -8.22 146.32 137.20
CA SER A 53 -9.00 145.54 136.22
C SER A 53 -8.28 145.46 134.85
N ARG A 54 -7.81 146.60 134.33
CA ARG A 54 -7.03 146.65 133.07
C ARG A 54 -5.71 145.90 133.11
N MET A 55 -5.06 145.80 134.26
CA MET A 55 -3.81 145.06 134.41
C MET A 55 -4.05 143.55 134.30
N VAL A 56 -5.08 143.03 134.97
CA VAL A 56 -5.42 141.60 134.97
C VAL A 56 -5.85 141.12 133.57
N SER A 57 -6.63 141.92 132.83
CA SER A 57 -7.01 141.54 131.45
C SER A 57 -5.82 141.56 130.47
N LYS A 58 -4.82 142.42 130.71
CA LYS A 58 -3.59 142.43 129.89
C LYS A 58 -2.69 141.23 130.17
N GLU A 59 -2.53 140.82 131.42
CA GLU A 59 -1.78 139.61 131.78
C GLU A 59 -2.40 138.35 131.14
N ALA A 60 -3.72 138.22 131.18
CA ALA A 60 -4.41 137.11 130.52
C ALA A 60 -4.10 137.03 129.00
N SER A 61 -4.16 138.16 128.29
CA SER A 61 -3.85 138.21 126.85
C SER A 61 -2.39 137.88 126.50
N PHE A 62 -1.46 138.05 127.43
CA PHE A 62 -0.04 137.72 127.22
C PHE A 62 0.22 136.21 127.38
N GLN A 63 -0.48 135.56 128.31
CA GLN A 63 -0.41 134.10 128.52
C GLN A 63 -0.89 133.32 127.28
N GLU A 64 -1.98 133.75 126.64
CA GLU A 64 -2.51 133.12 125.41
C GLU A 64 -1.52 133.20 124.23
N LEU A 65 -0.99 134.40 123.95
CA LEU A 65 0.01 134.60 122.89
C LEU A 65 1.27 133.75 123.07
N LYS A 66 1.67 133.48 124.31
CA LYS A 66 2.81 132.61 124.62
C LYS A 66 2.52 131.14 124.24
N ALA A 67 1.32 130.64 124.52
CA ALA A 67 0.93 129.27 124.19
C ALA A 67 0.88 129.03 122.67
N GLU A 68 0.37 129.98 121.88
CA GLU A 68 0.36 129.88 120.41
C GLU A 68 1.78 129.85 119.82
N ALA A 69 2.70 130.63 120.38
CA ALA A 69 4.10 130.67 119.94
C ALA A 69 4.84 129.34 120.20
N GLU A 70 4.51 128.64 121.28
CA GLU A 70 5.06 127.31 121.60
C GLU A 70 4.48 126.23 120.65
N SER A 71 3.18 126.27 120.36
CA SER A 71 2.52 125.37 119.38
C SER A 71 3.12 125.48 117.96
N CYS A 72 3.42 126.69 117.49
CA CYS A 72 4.07 126.89 116.19
C CYS A 72 5.47 126.26 116.10
N LYS A 73 6.27 126.32 117.19
CA LYS A 73 7.61 125.70 117.21
C LYS A 73 7.54 124.18 117.13
N GLU A 74 6.59 123.56 117.83
CA GLU A 74 6.44 122.12 117.82
C GLU A 74 6.05 121.58 116.43
N ASN A 75 5.11 122.25 115.75
CA ASN A 75 4.70 121.88 114.40
C ASN A 75 5.86 121.97 113.38
N ASN A 76 6.72 122.98 113.48
CA ASN A 76 7.89 123.11 112.62
C ASN A 76 8.90 121.95 112.83
N ALA A 77 9.16 121.57 114.10
CA ALA A 77 10.03 120.45 114.43
C ALA A 77 9.51 119.10 113.86
N ARG A 78 8.19 118.86 113.93
CA ARG A 78 7.56 117.67 113.33
C ARG A 78 7.71 117.62 111.79
N GLN A 79 7.62 118.77 111.11
CA GLN A 79 7.82 118.85 109.66
C GLN A 79 9.26 118.56 109.25
N MET A 80 10.25 119.11 109.98
CA MET A 80 11.67 118.89 109.72
C MET A 80 12.07 117.40 109.86
N SER A 81 11.54 116.72 110.89
CA SER A 81 11.79 115.28 111.10
C SER A 81 11.29 114.41 109.93
N ARG A 82 10.12 114.74 109.35
CA ARG A 82 9.60 114.03 108.16
C ARG A 82 10.47 114.22 106.93
N LEU A 83 11.04 115.41 106.72
CA LEU A 83 11.93 115.67 105.58
C LEU A 83 13.20 114.80 105.64
N LEU A 84 13.85 114.73 106.81
CA LEU A 84 15.03 113.89 107.02
C LEU A 84 14.76 112.40 106.73
N SER A 85 13.64 111.86 107.23
CA SER A 85 13.25 110.47 106.99
C SER A 85 13.05 110.14 105.50
N LEU A 86 12.53 111.10 104.71
CA LEU A 86 12.35 110.91 103.26
C LEU A 86 13.69 110.97 102.51
N GLN A 87 14.63 111.81 102.95
CA GLN A 87 15.97 111.90 102.35
C GLN A 87 16.77 110.60 102.54
N THR A 88 16.78 110.02 103.74
CA THR A 88 17.47 108.74 104.00
C THR A 88 16.93 107.63 103.10
N ARG A 89 15.60 107.57 102.91
CA ARG A 89 14.97 106.51 102.11
C ARG A 89 15.30 106.60 100.61
N ILE A 90 15.58 107.80 100.08
CA ILE A 90 16.01 107.96 98.69
C ILE A 90 17.43 107.40 98.50
N GLN A 91 18.34 107.69 99.44
CA GLN A 91 19.73 107.24 99.35
C GLN A 91 19.86 105.70 99.42
N GLU A 92 19.07 105.03 100.27
CA GLU A 92 18.99 103.55 100.32
C GLU A 92 18.61 102.95 98.94
N MET A 93 17.62 103.53 98.26
CA MET A 93 17.15 103.06 96.94
C MET A 93 18.21 103.25 95.84
N GLU A 94 19.01 104.31 95.90
CA GLU A 94 20.09 104.57 94.94
C GLU A 94 21.22 103.53 95.09
N GLU A 95 21.58 103.17 96.32
CA GLU A 95 22.59 102.14 96.61
C GLU A 95 22.14 100.74 96.14
N GLU A 96 20.90 100.34 96.41
CA GLU A 96 20.31 99.08 95.90
C GLU A 96 20.36 98.99 94.36
N THR A 97 20.07 100.09 93.67
CA THR A 97 20.07 100.15 92.21
C THR A 97 21.49 99.96 91.62
N CYS A 98 22.51 100.48 92.29
CA CYS A 98 23.92 100.30 91.91
C CYS A 98 24.35 98.83 92.02
N VAL A 99 23.99 98.15 93.10
CA VAL A 99 24.29 96.72 93.29
C VAL A 99 23.58 95.85 92.23
N LEU A 100 22.35 96.20 91.84
CA LEU A 100 21.61 95.47 90.81
C LEU A 100 22.29 95.55 89.42
N THR A 101 22.83 96.72 89.06
CA THR A 101 23.48 96.93 87.75
C THR A 101 24.81 96.20 87.63
N THR A 102 25.61 96.12 88.70
CA THR A 102 26.86 95.34 88.70
C THR A 102 26.61 93.83 88.56
N SER A 103 25.63 93.30 89.31
CA SER A 103 25.19 91.89 89.21
C SER A 103 24.74 91.51 87.79
N LYS A 104 23.90 92.35 87.15
CA LYS A 104 23.42 92.14 85.78
C LYS A 104 24.58 91.98 84.77
N ASN A 105 25.58 92.85 84.85
CA ASN A 105 26.70 92.84 83.90
C ASN A 105 27.54 91.55 84.00
N GLN A 106 27.69 91.00 85.21
CA GLN A 106 28.45 89.76 85.43
C GLN A 106 27.70 88.51 84.93
N ALA A 107 26.36 88.50 85.04
CA ALA A 107 25.53 87.45 84.44
C ALA A 107 25.60 87.46 82.90
N GLU A 108 25.57 88.64 82.27
CA GLU A 108 25.66 88.76 80.81
C GLU A 108 27.01 88.27 80.27
N LEU A 109 28.12 88.57 80.97
CA LEU A 109 29.45 88.11 80.57
C LEU A 109 29.54 86.57 80.57
N THR A 110 28.98 85.94 81.60
CA THR A 110 28.95 84.47 81.77
C THR A 110 28.16 83.80 80.64
N ALA A 111 27.02 84.37 80.25
CA ALA A 111 26.22 83.85 79.15
C ALA A 111 26.96 83.87 77.80
N ARG A 112 27.74 84.93 77.52
CA ARG A 112 28.51 85.04 76.26
C ARG A 112 29.58 83.97 76.10
N VAL A 113 30.20 83.51 77.19
CA VAL A 113 31.19 82.43 77.16
C VAL A 113 30.53 81.10 76.76
N ALA A 114 29.44 80.73 77.44
CA ALA A 114 28.71 79.48 77.16
C ALA A 114 28.12 79.41 75.74
N PHE A 115 27.77 80.56 75.13
CA PHE A 115 27.35 80.62 73.73
C PHE A 115 28.48 80.30 72.73
N LYS A 116 29.73 80.69 73.05
CA LYS A 116 30.89 80.43 72.18
C LYS A 116 31.24 78.94 72.17
N GLU A 117 31.28 78.32 73.35
CA GLU A 117 31.57 76.87 73.50
C GLU A 117 30.53 75.99 72.79
N ASN A 118 29.23 76.36 72.85
CA ASN A 118 28.17 75.66 72.11
C ASN A 118 28.32 75.75 70.58
N TRP A 119 28.88 76.85 70.07
CA TRP A 119 29.08 77.01 68.64
C TRP A 119 30.24 76.13 68.14
N GLU A 120 31.34 76.08 68.88
CA GLU A 120 32.53 75.27 68.55
C GLU A 120 32.21 73.76 68.52
N LEU A 121 31.45 73.26 69.50
CA LEU A 121 30.98 71.86 69.54
C LEU A 121 30.07 71.49 68.35
N LYS A 122 29.36 72.45 67.76
CA LYS A 122 28.41 72.20 66.67
C LYS A 122 29.11 72.00 65.32
N GLU A 123 30.21 72.71 65.07
CA GLU A 123 31.05 72.51 63.88
C GLU A 123 31.73 71.14 63.90
N GLU A 124 32.31 70.73 65.03
CA GLU A 124 33.02 69.45 65.14
C GLU A 124 32.07 68.25 64.91
N LEU A 125 30.83 68.32 65.40
CA LEU A 125 29.80 67.32 65.13
C LEU A 125 29.47 67.24 63.62
N HIS A 126 29.39 68.38 62.94
CA HIS A 126 29.12 68.44 61.50
C HIS A 126 30.26 67.79 60.67
N GLU A 127 31.52 67.99 61.05
CA GLU A 127 32.65 67.38 60.34
C GLU A 127 32.72 65.85 60.52
N GLN A 128 32.43 65.33 61.72
CA GLN A 128 32.37 63.88 61.94
C GLN A 128 31.24 63.22 61.15
N ASN A 129 30.07 63.87 61.06
CA ASN A 129 28.94 63.37 60.28
C ASN A 129 29.25 63.28 58.77
N ALA A 130 30.03 64.23 58.24
CA ALA A 130 30.48 64.21 56.84
C ALA A 130 31.42 63.02 56.55
N LYS A 131 32.30 62.66 57.50
CA LYS A 131 33.22 61.51 57.36
C LYS A 131 32.47 60.17 57.39
N LEU A 132 31.45 60.04 58.24
CA LEU A 132 30.64 58.81 58.35
C LEU A 132 29.89 58.50 57.04
N ASN A 133 29.24 59.50 56.44
CA ASN A 133 28.47 59.32 55.20
C ASN A 133 29.34 58.86 54.01
N LYS A 134 30.62 59.24 53.96
CA LYS A 134 31.54 58.81 52.90
C LYS A 134 31.80 57.30 52.95
N TYR A 135 32.06 56.75 54.13
CA TYR A 135 32.31 55.32 54.31
C TYR A 135 31.06 54.47 54.07
N LEU A 136 29.86 55.01 54.31
CA LEU A 136 28.61 54.29 54.04
C LEU A 136 28.43 54.03 52.54
N ASN A 137 28.59 55.06 51.71
CA ASN A 137 28.44 54.97 50.24
C ASN A 137 29.43 53.99 49.61
N GLU A 138 30.70 54.04 50.02
CA GLU A 138 31.76 53.13 49.54
C GLU A 138 31.44 51.64 49.85
N CYS A 139 30.75 51.38 50.96
CA CYS A 139 30.33 50.04 51.36
C CYS A 139 29.13 49.53 50.54
N GLU A 140 28.14 50.39 50.28
CA GLU A 140 26.96 50.05 49.46
C GLU A 140 27.35 49.70 48.01
N GLU A 141 28.23 50.48 47.38
CA GLU A 141 28.68 50.22 46.00
C GLU A 141 29.30 48.82 45.85
N SER A 142 30.16 48.43 46.79
CA SER A 142 30.80 47.10 46.85
C SER A 142 29.78 45.95 46.90
N VAL A 143 28.75 46.07 47.75
CA VAL A 143 27.67 45.07 47.89
C VAL A 143 26.84 44.95 46.62
N THR A 144 26.55 46.07 45.92
CA THR A 144 25.84 46.01 44.63
C THR A 144 26.66 45.37 43.51
N GLN A 145 28.00 45.39 43.60
CA GLN A 145 28.87 44.77 42.61
C GLN A 145 29.01 43.26 42.83
N ALA A 146 29.15 42.81 44.08
CA ALA A 146 29.20 41.39 44.44
C ALA A 146 27.91 40.65 44.04
N SER A 147 26.74 41.24 44.34
CA SER A 147 25.43 40.66 43.98
C SER A 147 25.20 40.51 42.47
N LYS A 148 25.69 41.47 41.66
CA LYS A 148 25.66 41.38 40.18
C LYS A 148 26.52 40.24 39.64
N ILE A 149 27.62 39.88 40.31
CA ILE A 149 28.49 38.76 39.90
C ILE A 149 27.84 37.42 40.28
N ASN A 150 27.33 37.29 41.52
CA ASN A 150 26.69 36.04 41.96
C ASN A 150 25.48 35.67 41.09
N ARG A 151 24.62 36.64 40.77
CA ARG A 151 23.46 36.43 39.89
C ARG A 151 23.85 35.86 38.51
N LYS A 152 24.93 36.37 37.90
CA LYS A 152 25.42 35.85 36.60
C LYS A 152 25.93 34.41 36.69
N TYR A 153 26.54 34.04 37.82
CA TYR A 153 27.01 32.69 38.07
C TYR A 153 25.86 31.70 38.24
N GLU A 154 24.81 32.07 38.99
CA GLU A 154 23.58 31.30 39.12
C GLU A 154 22.82 31.15 37.78
N GLU A 155 22.74 32.21 36.98
CA GLU A 155 22.14 32.18 35.64
C GLU A 155 22.90 31.22 34.71
N LEU A 156 24.25 31.20 34.74
CA LEU A 156 25.07 30.26 33.96
C LEU A 156 24.89 28.80 34.39
N LEU A 157 24.88 28.52 35.70
CA LEU A 157 24.63 27.17 36.22
C LEU A 157 23.23 26.67 35.80
N THR A 158 22.23 27.55 35.89
CA THR A 158 20.85 27.23 35.48
C THR A 158 20.76 26.94 33.98
N GLN A 159 21.44 27.71 33.13
CA GLN A 159 21.48 27.45 31.68
C GLN A 159 22.18 26.12 31.36
N LEU A 160 23.34 25.85 31.97
CA LEU A 160 24.06 24.58 31.78
C LEU A 160 23.25 23.37 32.25
N SER A 161 22.54 23.49 33.38
CA SER A 161 21.64 22.44 33.88
C SER A 161 20.46 22.18 32.93
N GLY A 162 19.93 23.23 32.30
CA GLY A 162 18.89 23.13 31.27
C GLY A 162 19.38 22.45 29.99
N PHE A 163 20.55 22.82 29.48
CA PHE A 163 21.13 22.17 28.29
C PHE A 163 21.47 20.69 28.52
N LEU A 164 21.82 20.31 29.76
CA LEU A 164 22.14 18.94 30.14
C LEU A 164 20.94 18.17 30.73
N ASN A 165 19.73 18.75 30.75
CA ASN A 165 18.51 18.17 31.35
C ASN A 165 18.74 17.54 32.73
N THR A 166 19.55 18.18 33.57
CA THR A 166 20.01 17.63 34.86
C THR A 166 19.65 18.60 35.98
N ASP A 167 18.82 18.20 36.94
CA ASP A 167 18.46 19.10 38.05
C ASP A 167 19.62 19.25 39.05
N ILE A 168 20.00 20.50 39.29
CA ILE A 168 21.12 20.89 40.16
C ILE A 168 20.66 21.44 41.52
N ARG A 169 19.36 21.66 41.75
CA ARG A 169 18.85 22.35 42.96
C ARG A 169 19.14 21.62 44.27
N GLU A 170 19.29 20.30 44.23
CA GLU A 170 19.54 19.46 45.39
C GLU A 170 20.99 18.95 45.47
N LYS A 171 21.90 19.48 44.63
CA LYS A 171 23.30 19.02 44.57
C LYS A 171 24.19 19.97 45.34
N GLU A 172 24.90 19.48 46.37
CA GLU A 172 25.86 20.27 47.16
C GLU A 172 26.95 20.93 46.31
N LYS A 173 27.23 20.39 45.12
CA LYS A 173 28.17 20.95 44.15
C LYS A 173 27.66 20.83 42.70
N PRO A 174 26.85 21.79 42.21
CA PRO A 174 26.28 21.77 40.86
C PRO A 174 27.31 21.58 39.74
N GLN A 175 28.44 22.28 39.83
CA GLN A 175 29.47 22.30 38.79
C GLN A 175 30.14 20.93 38.59
N GLU A 176 30.50 20.23 39.68
CA GLU A 176 31.13 18.91 39.61
C GLU A 176 30.16 17.87 39.02
N HIS A 177 28.86 17.96 39.36
CA HIS A 177 27.83 17.08 38.81
C HIS A 177 27.62 17.29 37.30
N LEU A 178 27.52 18.54 36.85
CA LEU A 178 27.39 18.88 35.42
C LEU A 178 28.61 18.40 34.62
N MET A 179 29.83 18.57 35.16
CA MET A 179 31.07 18.08 34.54
C MET A 179 31.11 16.54 34.43
N SER A 180 30.65 15.81 35.46
CA SER A 180 30.50 14.35 35.38
C SER A 180 29.53 13.97 34.26
N LYS A 181 28.38 14.65 34.17
CA LYS A 181 27.37 14.32 33.17
C LYS A 181 27.82 14.58 31.74
N VAL A 182 28.59 15.66 31.50
CA VAL A 182 29.26 15.88 30.21
C VAL A 182 30.24 14.75 29.89
N SER A 183 31.04 14.30 30.86
CA SER A 183 31.99 13.19 30.68
C SER A 183 31.30 11.88 30.31
N GLU A 184 30.17 11.57 30.95
CA GLU A 184 29.31 10.42 30.60
C GLU A 184 28.80 10.52 29.15
N ILE A 185 28.18 11.65 28.77
CA ILE A 185 27.63 11.87 27.43
C ILE A 185 28.73 11.79 26.36
N CYS A 186 29.95 12.24 26.64
CA CYS A 186 31.09 12.08 25.73
C CYS A 186 31.49 10.61 25.54
N LYS A 187 31.48 9.80 26.61
CA LYS A 187 31.77 8.35 26.53
C LYS A 187 30.67 7.60 25.77
N GLU A 188 29.40 7.91 26.06
CA GLU A 188 28.23 7.37 25.36
C GLU A 188 28.26 7.71 23.85
N ASN A 189 28.65 8.92 23.47
CA ASN A 189 28.82 9.29 22.06
C ASN A 189 29.94 8.50 21.36
N LEU A 190 31.05 8.21 22.06
CA LEU A 190 32.13 7.39 21.49
C LEU A 190 31.65 5.94 21.27
N THR A 191 31.01 5.32 22.27
CA THR A 191 30.52 3.94 22.11
C THR A 191 29.41 3.83 21.06
N LEU A 192 28.50 4.81 20.96
CA LEU A 192 27.50 4.87 19.89
C LEU A 192 28.16 5.02 18.51
N LYS A 193 29.24 5.82 18.39
CA LYS A 193 29.97 5.99 17.14
C LYS A 193 30.66 4.69 16.68
N ASP A 194 31.23 3.93 17.61
CA ASP A 194 31.82 2.62 17.33
C ASP A 194 30.75 1.57 16.96
N GLN A 195 29.56 1.62 17.58
CA GLN A 195 28.41 0.81 17.18
C GLN A 195 27.91 1.16 15.77
N VAL A 196 27.86 2.45 15.40
CA VAL A 196 27.51 2.88 14.04
C VAL A 196 28.56 2.39 13.02
N ALA A 197 29.84 2.44 13.35
CA ALA A 197 30.90 1.94 12.47
C ALA A 197 30.79 0.42 12.21
N THR A 198 30.60 -0.37 13.26
CA THR A 198 30.43 -1.83 13.15
C THR A 198 29.14 -2.23 12.41
N LEU A 199 28.03 -1.50 12.62
CA LEU A 199 26.79 -1.69 11.85
C LEU A 199 26.99 -1.34 10.36
N GLN A 200 27.72 -0.27 10.05
CA GLN A 200 28.01 0.11 8.67
C GLN A 200 28.87 -0.94 7.95
N GLU A 201 29.84 -1.54 8.63
CA GLU A 201 30.65 -2.64 8.09
C GLU A 201 29.78 -3.89 7.82
N ALA A 202 28.91 -4.27 8.76
CA ALA A 202 27.98 -5.39 8.58
C ALA A 202 27.01 -5.18 7.40
N ILE A 203 26.50 -3.95 7.22
CA ILE A 203 25.68 -3.57 6.06
C ILE A 203 26.47 -3.75 4.75
N ASN A 204 27.72 -3.29 4.70
CA ASN A 204 28.57 -3.40 3.51
C ASN A 204 28.86 -4.87 3.16
N VAL A 205 29.16 -5.72 4.15
CA VAL A 205 29.35 -7.17 3.95
C VAL A 205 28.09 -7.82 3.39
N HIS A 206 26.93 -7.57 4.01
CA HIS A 206 25.65 -8.11 3.53
C HIS A 206 25.28 -7.61 2.13
N GLU A 207 25.61 -6.36 1.77
CA GLU A 207 25.40 -5.85 0.40
C GLU A 207 26.26 -6.60 -0.63
N MET A 208 27.52 -6.91 -0.28
CA MET A 208 28.44 -7.68 -1.12
C MET A 208 28.02 -9.15 -1.25
N GLU A 209 27.58 -9.79 -0.17
CA GLU A 209 26.98 -11.13 -0.19
C GLU A 209 25.71 -11.17 -1.05
N SER A 210 24.86 -10.14 -0.94
CA SER A 210 23.65 -9.98 -1.74
C SER A 210 23.97 -9.80 -3.23
N LYS A 211 25.04 -9.07 -3.58
CA LYS A 211 25.56 -8.96 -4.96
C LYS A 211 26.02 -10.32 -5.50
N ALA A 212 26.90 -11.03 -4.78
CA ALA A 212 27.39 -12.35 -5.17
C ALA A 212 26.27 -13.41 -5.29
N SER A 213 25.26 -13.32 -4.43
CA SER A 213 24.06 -14.17 -4.48
C SER A 213 23.23 -13.90 -5.74
N ARG A 214 22.99 -12.63 -6.10
CA ARG A 214 22.29 -12.27 -7.34
C ARG A 214 23.02 -12.78 -8.58
N GLU A 215 24.34 -12.64 -8.65
CA GLU A 215 25.15 -13.15 -9.77
C GLU A 215 25.08 -14.68 -9.89
N THR A 216 25.11 -15.38 -8.75
CA THR A 216 24.96 -16.84 -8.72
C THR A 216 23.58 -17.28 -9.19
N ILE A 217 22.51 -16.58 -8.77
CA ILE A 217 21.15 -16.80 -9.26
C ILE A 217 21.07 -16.55 -10.78
N MET A 218 21.68 -15.48 -11.29
CA MET A 218 21.69 -15.19 -12.75
C MET A 218 22.42 -16.26 -13.56
N ARG A 219 23.54 -16.81 -13.06
CA ARG A 219 24.21 -17.97 -13.69
C ARG A 219 23.30 -19.19 -13.70
N LEU A 220 22.72 -19.57 -12.57
CA LEU A 220 21.81 -20.72 -12.47
C LEU A 220 20.58 -20.56 -13.36
N VAL A 221 19.95 -19.37 -13.43
CA VAL A 221 18.84 -19.09 -14.35
C VAL A 221 19.28 -19.24 -15.81
N SER A 222 20.49 -18.80 -16.16
CA SER A 222 21.05 -18.95 -17.51
C SER A 222 21.33 -20.42 -17.87
N GLU A 223 21.80 -21.22 -16.91
CA GLU A 223 22.01 -22.67 -17.07
C GLU A 223 20.68 -23.42 -17.19
N VAL A 224 19.71 -23.15 -16.30
CA VAL A 224 18.34 -23.70 -16.38
C VAL A 224 17.69 -23.35 -17.72
N THR A 225 17.85 -22.12 -18.22
CA THR A 225 17.32 -21.71 -19.53
C THR A 225 17.98 -22.48 -20.69
N LYS A 226 19.28 -22.78 -20.60
CA LYS A 226 19.99 -23.62 -21.59
C LYS A 226 19.50 -25.07 -21.54
N GLU A 227 19.38 -25.66 -20.36
CA GLU A 227 18.87 -27.02 -20.21
C GLU A 227 17.40 -27.14 -20.61
N GLN A 228 16.56 -26.14 -20.32
CA GLN A 228 15.17 -26.10 -20.80
C GLN A 228 15.10 -26.06 -22.33
N LYS A 229 15.99 -25.32 -23.00
CA LYS A 229 16.10 -25.33 -24.47
C LYS A 229 16.56 -26.70 -25.02
N LYS A 230 17.54 -27.35 -24.38
CA LYS A 230 17.96 -28.70 -24.76
C LYS A 230 16.85 -29.72 -24.56
N ALA A 231 16.15 -29.68 -23.43
CA ALA A 231 15.00 -30.54 -23.14
C ALA A 231 13.87 -30.34 -24.16
N ALA A 232 13.56 -29.10 -24.54
CA ALA A 232 12.61 -28.80 -25.61
C ALA A 232 13.06 -29.40 -26.96
N GLY A 233 14.35 -29.34 -27.28
CA GLY A 233 14.94 -30.03 -28.44
C GLY A 233 14.74 -31.54 -28.37
N TYR A 234 15.09 -32.18 -27.25
CA TYR A 234 14.88 -33.62 -27.06
C TYR A 234 13.41 -34.04 -27.16
N TYR A 235 12.46 -33.22 -26.72
CA TYR A 235 11.02 -33.48 -26.93
C TYR A 235 10.64 -33.40 -28.42
N GLN A 236 11.17 -32.45 -29.18
CA GLN A 236 10.94 -32.36 -30.63
C GLN A 236 11.56 -33.55 -31.38
N ASP A 237 12.78 -33.94 -31.03
CA ASP A 237 13.43 -35.13 -31.60
C ASP A 237 12.66 -36.41 -31.24
N MET A 238 12.18 -36.55 -30.00
CA MET A 238 11.37 -37.70 -29.57
C MET A 238 10.02 -37.75 -30.31
N GLU A 239 9.36 -36.61 -30.52
CA GLU A 239 8.12 -36.52 -31.30
C GLU A 239 8.37 -36.91 -32.77
N LYS A 240 9.51 -36.48 -33.34
CA LYS A 240 9.92 -36.86 -34.69
C LYS A 240 10.18 -38.37 -34.79
N LEU A 241 10.98 -38.95 -33.88
CA LEU A 241 11.22 -40.39 -33.84
C LEU A 241 9.92 -41.19 -33.66
N SER A 242 8.95 -40.68 -32.89
CA SER A 242 7.62 -41.31 -32.76
C SER A 242 6.89 -41.35 -34.09
N LYS A 243 6.86 -40.24 -34.85
CA LYS A 243 6.22 -40.17 -36.18
C LYS A 243 6.92 -41.06 -37.20
N ASP A 244 8.25 -41.11 -37.16
CA ASP A 244 9.05 -41.99 -38.01
C ASP A 244 8.78 -43.48 -37.67
N LEU A 245 8.63 -43.81 -36.38
CA LEU A 245 8.26 -45.15 -35.90
C LEU A 245 6.85 -45.55 -36.32
N ASP A 246 5.85 -44.68 -36.17
CA ASP A 246 4.46 -44.94 -36.59
C ASP A 246 4.39 -45.17 -38.12
N SER A 247 5.16 -44.38 -38.89
CA SER A 247 5.30 -44.54 -40.33
C SER A 247 5.95 -45.89 -40.70
N ALA A 248 7.01 -46.29 -39.98
CA ALA A 248 7.67 -47.59 -40.17
C ALA A 248 6.79 -48.77 -39.76
N ILE A 249 5.99 -48.65 -38.70
CA ILE A 249 5.00 -49.65 -38.28
C ILE A 249 3.94 -49.83 -39.39
N THR A 250 3.43 -48.72 -39.93
CA THR A 250 2.45 -48.74 -41.03
C THR A 250 3.02 -49.43 -42.27
N GLY A 251 4.28 -49.12 -42.64
CA GLY A 251 4.98 -49.77 -43.76
C GLY A 251 5.27 -51.26 -43.51
N ARG A 252 5.56 -51.67 -42.27
CA ARG A 252 5.70 -53.09 -41.92
C ARG A 252 4.36 -53.83 -42.06
N GLN A 253 3.25 -53.22 -41.63
CA GLN A 253 1.93 -53.83 -41.70
C GLN A 253 1.45 -54.04 -43.14
N SER A 254 1.75 -53.14 -44.07
CA SER A 254 1.45 -53.34 -45.49
C SER A 254 2.29 -54.48 -46.08
N LEU A 255 3.60 -54.52 -45.81
CA LEU A 255 4.47 -55.63 -46.23
C LEU A 255 4.03 -56.97 -45.64
N GLU A 256 3.55 -57.02 -44.39
CA GLU A 256 2.97 -58.22 -43.77
C GLU A 256 1.63 -58.64 -44.40
N MET A 257 0.87 -57.70 -44.97
CA MET A 257 -0.31 -58.03 -45.79
C MET A 257 0.14 -58.65 -47.12
N ASP A 258 1.14 -58.07 -47.79
CA ASP A 258 1.65 -58.57 -49.07
C ASP A 258 2.32 -59.94 -48.94
N ILE A 259 3.06 -60.19 -47.87
CA ILE A 259 3.63 -61.51 -47.57
C ILE A 259 2.52 -62.56 -47.42
N ARG A 260 1.43 -62.26 -46.70
CA ARG A 260 0.27 -63.16 -46.58
C ARG A 260 -0.40 -63.40 -47.94
N ASN A 261 -0.65 -62.33 -48.70
CA ASN A 261 -1.20 -62.43 -50.06
C ASN A 261 -0.32 -63.29 -50.99
N LEU A 262 1.01 -63.21 -50.87
CA LEU A 262 1.95 -64.04 -51.63
C LEU A 262 2.00 -65.50 -51.13
N GLN A 263 1.87 -65.74 -49.83
CA GLN A 263 1.74 -67.08 -49.24
C GLN A 263 0.44 -67.76 -49.70
N ASP A 264 -0.68 -67.05 -49.70
CA ASP A 264 -1.97 -67.55 -50.18
C ASP A 264 -1.89 -67.90 -51.68
N LYS A 265 -1.30 -67.03 -52.50
CA LYS A 265 -1.01 -67.32 -53.92
C LYS A 265 -0.09 -68.53 -54.10
N LEU A 266 0.95 -68.65 -53.28
CA LEU A 266 1.88 -69.79 -53.34
C LEU A 266 1.18 -71.10 -52.99
N THR A 267 0.36 -71.14 -51.93
CA THR A 267 -0.38 -72.36 -51.55
C THR A 267 -1.48 -72.70 -52.56
N ALA A 268 -2.13 -71.72 -53.19
CA ALA A 268 -3.05 -71.93 -54.29
C ALA A 268 -2.33 -72.52 -55.52
N ASN A 269 -1.21 -71.94 -55.94
CA ASN A 269 -0.39 -72.45 -57.04
C ASN A 269 0.16 -73.86 -56.75
N GLN A 270 0.55 -74.15 -55.51
CA GLN A 270 0.99 -75.48 -55.10
C GLN A 270 -0.12 -76.52 -55.25
N LYS A 271 -1.35 -76.21 -54.83
CA LYS A 271 -2.52 -77.09 -55.02
C LYS A 271 -2.81 -77.36 -56.51
N VAL A 272 -2.73 -76.32 -57.35
CA VAL A 272 -2.90 -76.45 -58.82
C VAL A 272 -1.79 -77.32 -59.43
N LEU A 273 -0.55 -77.11 -59.02
CA LEU A 273 0.60 -77.91 -59.46
C LEU A 273 0.45 -79.39 -59.05
N ASP A 274 0.02 -79.67 -57.82
CA ASP A 274 -0.14 -81.05 -57.35
C ASP A 274 -1.34 -81.76 -57.98
N ALA A 275 -2.43 -81.03 -58.27
CA ALA A 275 -3.53 -81.54 -59.11
C ALA A 275 -3.03 -81.88 -60.53
N SER A 276 -2.28 -80.98 -61.18
CA SER A 276 -1.73 -81.21 -62.51
C SER A 276 -0.71 -82.37 -62.55
N LYS A 277 0.10 -82.56 -61.50
CA LYS A 277 0.96 -83.76 -61.36
C LYS A 277 0.14 -85.05 -61.29
N TRP A 278 -0.99 -85.03 -60.58
CA TRP A 278 -1.86 -86.20 -60.45
C TRP A 278 -2.58 -86.52 -61.77
N GLU A 279 -3.05 -85.51 -62.48
CA GLU A 279 -3.58 -85.64 -63.85
C GLU A 279 -2.52 -86.21 -64.82
N LEU A 280 -1.29 -85.67 -64.80
CA LEU A 280 -0.17 -86.16 -65.61
C LEU A 280 0.17 -87.63 -65.29
N HIS A 281 0.17 -88.00 -64.01
CA HIS A 281 0.40 -89.38 -63.58
C HIS A 281 -0.69 -90.32 -64.12
N ASN A 282 -1.96 -89.91 -64.04
CA ASN A 282 -3.08 -90.70 -64.55
C ASN A 282 -3.04 -90.82 -66.08
N LEU A 283 -2.78 -89.72 -66.80
CA LEU A 283 -2.58 -89.74 -68.26
C LEU A 283 -1.43 -90.67 -68.66
N LYS A 284 -0.32 -90.66 -67.91
CA LYS A 284 0.82 -91.57 -68.14
C LYS A 284 0.44 -93.03 -67.89
N LYS A 285 -0.37 -93.32 -66.86
CA LYS A 285 -0.91 -94.66 -66.59
C LYS A 285 -1.82 -95.15 -67.72
N SER A 286 -2.81 -94.35 -68.13
CA SER A 286 -3.71 -94.70 -69.23
C SER A 286 -2.98 -94.79 -70.58
N SER A 287 -1.94 -93.98 -70.81
CA SER A 287 -1.07 -94.10 -71.99
C SER A 287 -0.30 -95.42 -72.01
N ALA A 288 0.23 -95.88 -70.86
CA ALA A 288 0.90 -97.17 -70.75
C ALA A 288 -0.07 -98.36 -70.90
N GLU A 289 -1.29 -98.24 -70.38
CA GLU A 289 -2.37 -99.22 -70.58
C GLU A 289 -2.77 -99.32 -72.06
N LEU A 290 -2.92 -98.18 -72.75
CA LEU A 290 -3.22 -98.14 -74.19
C LEU A 290 -2.08 -98.71 -75.06
N ASP A 291 -0.81 -98.40 -74.74
CA ASP A 291 0.35 -98.98 -75.45
C ASP A 291 0.45 -100.50 -75.21
N GLY A 292 0.14 -100.97 -74.00
CA GLY A 292 -0.01 -102.40 -73.70
C GLY A 292 -1.09 -103.07 -74.55
N ASN A 293 -2.30 -102.50 -74.56
CA ASN A 293 -3.43 -103.00 -75.37
C ASN A 293 -3.12 -103.00 -76.88
N LEU A 294 -2.46 -101.95 -77.38
CA LEU A 294 -2.05 -101.85 -78.78
C LEU A 294 -1.00 -102.89 -79.15
N LYS A 295 -0.06 -103.21 -78.24
CA LYS A 295 0.91 -104.30 -78.43
C LYS A 295 0.23 -105.66 -78.48
N SER A 296 -0.71 -105.95 -77.56
CA SER A 296 -1.49 -107.19 -77.58
C SER A 296 -2.30 -107.34 -78.85
N SER A 297 -3.08 -106.32 -79.24
CA SER A 297 -3.86 -106.31 -80.48
C SER A 297 -2.98 -106.46 -81.73
N ARG A 298 -1.77 -105.90 -81.73
CA ARG A 298 -0.79 -106.07 -82.83
C ARG A 298 -0.16 -107.47 -82.86
N GLU A 299 -0.09 -108.18 -81.74
CA GLU A 299 0.30 -109.60 -81.70
C GLU A 299 -0.85 -110.47 -82.21
N GLU A 300 -2.07 -110.25 -81.74
CA GLU A 300 -3.30 -110.92 -82.22
C GLU A 300 -3.51 -110.75 -83.73
N ALA A 301 -3.32 -109.54 -84.26
CA ALA A 301 -3.39 -109.28 -85.69
C ALA A 301 -2.28 -110.01 -86.47
N ARG A 302 -1.09 -110.20 -85.88
CA ARG A 302 0.00 -110.98 -86.50
C ARG A 302 -0.27 -112.47 -86.47
N THR A 303 -0.81 -113.02 -85.39
CA THR A 303 -1.17 -114.45 -85.31
C THR A 303 -2.35 -114.76 -86.24
N ALA A 304 -3.36 -113.89 -86.33
CA ALA A 304 -4.47 -114.02 -87.27
C ALA A 304 -4.01 -113.88 -88.75
N GLN A 305 -3.08 -112.97 -89.04
CA GLN A 305 -2.49 -112.89 -90.39
C GLN A 305 -1.68 -114.14 -90.72
N GLY A 306 -0.95 -114.70 -89.74
CA GLY A 306 -0.21 -115.97 -89.89
C GLY A 306 -1.12 -117.16 -90.18
N SER A 307 -2.25 -117.28 -89.47
CA SER A 307 -3.22 -118.35 -89.73
C SER A 307 -3.93 -118.18 -91.09
N LEU A 308 -4.22 -116.95 -91.52
CA LEU A 308 -4.76 -116.67 -92.85
C LEU A 308 -3.80 -117.09 -93.98
N VAL A 309 -2.49 -116.85 -93.82
CA VAL A 309 -1.47 -117.31 -94.78
C VAL A 309 -1.41 -118.84 -94.82
N ALA A 310 -1.33 -119.51 -93.67
CA ALA A 310 -1.32 -120.97 -93.58
C ALA A 310 -2.60 -121.60 -94.18
N PHE A 311 -3.76 -120.96 -94.02
CA PHE A 311 -5.02 -121.39 -94.64
C PHE A 311 -5.00 -121.26 -96.17
N LYS A 312 -4.45 -120.15 -96.71
CA LYS A 312 -4.26 -119.95 -98.15
C LYS A 312 -3.28 -120.98 -98.74
N GLU A 313 -2.25 -121.38 -97.99
CA GLU A 313 -1.36 -122.49 -98.35
C GLU A 313 -2.08 -123.84 -98.40
N GLN A 314 -2.92 -124.17 -97.39
CA GLN A 314 -3.70 -125.40 -97.39
C GLN A 314 -4.64 -125.49 -98.61
N ILE A 315 -5.39 -124.43 -98.93
CA ILE A 315 -6.27 -124.43 -100.11
C ILE A 315 -5.46 -124.58 -101.41
N ALA A 316 -4.34 -123.86 -101.56
CA ALA A 316 -3.50 -123.98 -102.76
C ALA A 316 -2.90 -125.39 -102.93
N THR A 317 -2.61 -126.11 -101.83
CA THR A 317 -2.19 -127.52 -101.92
C THR A 317 -3.34 -128.48 -102.27
N LEU A 318 -4.56 -128.24 -101.78
CA LEU A 318 -5.75 -129.06 -102.11
C LEU A 318 -6.20 -128.90 -103.56
N LEU A 319 -6.08 -127.70 -104.13
CA LEU A 319 -6.46 -127.41 -105.52
C LEU A 319 -5.40 -127.85 -106.57
N ARG A 320 -4.29 -128.45 -106.11
CA ARG A 320 -3.18 -128.91 -106.95
C ARG A 320 -3.46 -130.32 -107.47
N ASP A 321 -3.80 -130.41 -108.76
CA ASP A 321 -3.84 -131.65 -109.54
C ASP A 321 -2.64 -131.69 -110.50
N GLY A 322 -2.25 -132.87 -111.00
CA GLY A 322 -0.95 -133.20 -111.63
C GLY A 322 -0.56 -132.44 -112.91
N SER A 323 -1.30 -131.41 -113.30
CA SER A 323 -1.06 -130.56 -114.47
C SER A 323 -0.99 -129.05 -114.18
N ALA A 324 -1.23 -128.58 -112.95
CA ALA A 324 -1.19 -127.15 -112.62
C ALA A 324 -0.67 -126.84 -111.20
N ILE A 325 0.18 -125.82 -111.08
CA ILE A 325 0.68 -125.30 -109.79
C ILE A 325 -0.16 -124.08 -109.39
N VAL A 326 -0.98 -124.23 -108.35
CA VAL A 326 -1.72 -123.12 -107.72
C VAL A 326 -0.82 -122.45 -106.68
N LYS A 327 -0.71 -121.13 -106.71
CA LYS A 327 0.01 -120.35 -105.69
C LYS A 327 -0.93 -120.01 -104.52
N PRO A 328 -0.42 -119.83 -103.29
CA PRO A 328 -1.23 -119.45 -102.12
C PRO A 328 -1.62 -117.95 -102.14
N SER A 329 -2.19 -117.48 -103.25
CA SER A 329 -2.83 -116.17 -103.36
C SER A 329 -4.31 -116.34 -103.66
N GLU A 330 -5.11 -115.42 -103.14
CA GLU A 330 -6.57 -115.45 -103.24
C GLU A 330 -7.05 -115.39 -104.70
N LYS A 331 -6.34 -114.64 -105.53
CA LYS A 331 -6.60 -114.53 -106.97
C LYS A 331 -6.33 -115.85 -107.69
N ASP A 332 -5.17 -116.47 -107.44
CA ASP A 332 -4.78 -117.73 -108.09
C ASP A 332 -5.72 -118.90 -107.68
N ILE A 333 -6.21 -118.88 -106.43
CA ILE A 333 -7.21 -119.83 -105.92
C ILE A 333 -8.56 -119.65 -106.64
N LEU A 334 -9.04 -118.40 -106.79
CA LEU A 334 -10.32 -118.11 -107.44
C LEU A 334 -10.31 -118.46 -108.95
N GLU A 335 -9.24 -118.10 -109.67
CA GLU A 335 -9.10 -118.42 -111.10
C GLU A 335 -9.13 -119.95 -111.35
N ARG A 336 -8.51 -120.75 -110.46
CA ARG A 336 -8.55 -122.21 -110.57
C ARG A 336 -9.93 -122.81 -110.30
N ILE A 337 -10.69 -122.26 -109.35
CA ILE A 337 -12.07 -122.71 -109.07
C ILE A 337 -12.98 -122.45 -110.29
N GLN A 338 -12.82 -121.29 -110.95
CA GLN A 338 -13.57 -120.97 -112.17
C GLN A 338 -13.24 -121.94 -113.32
N GLU A 339 -11.97 -122.29 -113.52
CA GLU A 339 -11.56 -123.28 -114.53
C GLU A 339 -12.16 -124.67 -114.29
N ILE A 340 -12.30 -125.10 -113.04
CA ILE A 340 -12.93 -126.38 -112.68
C ILE A 340 -14.43 -126.34 -113.01
N ASN A 341 -15.13 -125.25 -112.68
CA ASN A 341 -16.56 -125.11 -112.95
C ASN A 341 -16.89 -125.19 -114.45
N CYS A 342 -16.13 -124.52 -115.33
CA CYS A 342 -16.36 -124.60 -116.78
C CYS A 342 -16.19 -126.03 -117.32
N LYS A 343 -15.35 -126.88 -116.70
CA LYS A 343 -15.23 -128.30 -117.06
C LYS A 343 -16.43 -129.13 -116.57
N VAL A 344 -17.10 -128.72 -115.48
CA VAL A 344 -18.32 -129.36 -114.99
C VAL A 344 -19.49 -129.05 -115.93
N GLU A 345 -19.73 -127.78 -116.28
CA GLU A 345 -20.79 -127.38 -117.22
C GLU A 345 -20.69 -128.12 -118.56
N SER A 346 -19.47 -128.33 -119.08
CA SER A 346 -19.25 -129.08 -120.33
C SER A 346 -19.69 -130.56 -120.25
N LYS A 347 -19.68 -131.16 -119.05
CA LYS A 347 -20.16 -132.53 -118.82
C LYS A 347 -21.68 -132.56 -118.61
N GLU A 348 -22.25 -131.53 -118.00
CA GLU A 348 -23.68 -131.39 -117.74
C GLU A 348 -24.48 -131.36 -119.06
N ILE A 349 -23.99 -130.62 -120.07
CA ILE A 349 -24.55 -130.64 -121.44
C ILE A 349 -24.56 -132.05 -122.05
N MET A 350 -23.54 -132.87 -121.75
CA MET A 350 -23.46 -134.26 -122.22
C MET A 350 -24.46 -135.18 -121.49
N VAL A 351 -24.75 -134.92 -120.22
CA VAL A 351 -25.77 -135.64 -119.44
C VAL A 351 -27.17 -135.39 -119.99
N SER A 352 -27.52 -134.14 -120.32
CA SER A 352 -28.84 -133.81 -120.89
C SER A 352 -29.15 -134.48 -122.24
N GLN A 353 -28.12 -134.83 -123.02
CA GLN A 353 -28.27 -135.65 -124.24
C GLN A 353 -28.57 -137.13 -123.95
N LEU A 354 -28.11 -137.66 -122.82
CA LEU A 354 -28.42 -139.03 -122.38
C LEU A 354 -29.83 -139.10 -121.74
N GLU A 355 -30.22 -138.09 -120.97
CA GLU A 355 -31.56 -137.97 -120.39
C GLU A 355 -32.66 -137.96 -121.46
N THR A 356 -32.44 -137.28 -122.59
CA THR A 356 -33.37 -137.30 -123.74
C THR A 356 -33.45 -138.64 -124.48
N GLN A 357 -32.45 -139.53 -124.33
CA GLN A 357 -32.55 -140.92 -124.80
C GLN A 357 -33.33 -141.79 -123.81
N ILE A 358 -33.11 -141.60 -122.50
CA ILE A 358 -33.83 -142.32 -121.43
C ILE A 358 -35.34 -142.03 -121.52
N ALA A 359 -35.75 -140.77 -121.69
CA ALA A 359 -37.17 -140.39 -121.79
C ALA A 359 -37.93 -141.13 -122.91
N LYS A 360 -37.27 -141.44 -124.04
CA LYS A 360 -37.88 -142.21 -125.15
C LYS A 360 -38.07 -143.69 -124.80
N LEU A 361 -37.22 -144.26 -123.94
CA LEU A 361 -37.36 -145.63 -123.45
C LEU A 361 -38.43 -145.73 -122.35
N THR A 362 -38.52 -144.72 -121.47
CA THR A 362 -39.57 -144.66 -120.43
C THR A 362 -40.98 -144.66 -121.02
N ALA A 363 -41.24 -143.86 -122.05
CA ALA A 363 -42.55 -143.79 -122.72
C ALA A 363 -42.99 -145.14 -123.35
N ALA A 364 -42.04 -146.01 -123.74
CA ALA A 364 -42.35 -147.36 -124.21
C ALA A 364 -42.76 -148.30 -123.07
N LEU A 365 -42.18 -148.10 -121.87
CA LEU A 365 -42.45 -148.89 -120.66
C LEU A 365 -43.80 -148.54 -120.02
N GLU A 366 -44.19 -147.25 -120.04
CA GLU A 366 -45.48 -146.78 -119.50
C GLU A 366 -46.68 -147.40 -120.23
N ASN A 367 -46.62 -147.49 -121.57
CA ASN A 367 -47.65 -148.14 -122.38
C ASN A 367 -47.83 -149.64 -122.03
N GLN A 368 -46.73 -150.33 -121.69
CA GLN A 368 -46.78 -151.74 -121.26
C GLN A 368 -47.30 -151.89 -119.83
N THR A 369 -47.08 -150.87 -118.97
CA THR A 369 -47.53 -150.86 -117.57
C THR A 369 -49.04 -150.64 -117.46
N GLY A 370 -49.62 -149.76 -118.30
CA GLY A 370 -51.06 -149.48 -118.28
C GLY A 370 -51.95 -150.72 -118.48
N LEU A 371 -51.56 -151.61 -119.42
CA LEU A 371 -52.24 -152.88 -119.67
C LEU A 371 -52.21 -153.84 -118.47
N TYR A 372 -51.18 -153.73 -117.61
CA TYR A 372 -51.05 -154.54 -116.39
C TYR A 372 -51.94 -154.03 -115.25
N GLN A 373 -52.27 -152.74 -115.27
CA GLN A 373 -52.99 -152.05 -114.20
C GLN A 373 -54.51 -152.32 -114.25
N GLU A 374 -55.11 -152.33 -115.45
CA GLU A 374 -56.53 -152.71 -115.64
C GLU A 374 -56.85 -154.16 -115.22
N ALA A 375 -55.86 -155.06 -115.25
CA ALA A 375 -56.02 -156.43 -114.74
C ALA A 375 -56.06 -156.48 -113.21
N LEU A 376 -55.39 -155.54 -112.55
CA LEU A 376 -55.16 -155.52 -111.10
C LEU A 376 -56.29 -154.81 -110.35
N GLU A 377 -56.94 -153.82 -110.96
CA GLU A 377 -58.12 -153.13 -110.42
C GLU A 377 -59.27 -154.12 -110.07
N ARG A 378 -59.54 -155.10 -110.95
CA ARG A 378 -60.56 -156.15 -110.71
C ARG A 378 -60.25 -157.07 -109.52
N SER A 379 -58.99 -157.14 -109.07
CA SER A 379 -58.61 -157.93 -107.89
C SER A 379 -58.92 -157.19 -106.58
N ARG A 380 -58.74 -155.86 -106.56
CA ARG A 380 -58.89 -155.03 -105.35
C ARG A 380 -60.34 -154.90 -104.89
N GLU A 381 -61.30 -155.04 -105.80
CA GLU A 381 -62.73 -154.97 -105.47
C GLU A 381 -63.22 -156.20 -104.68
N ALA A 382 -62.55 -157.35 -104.81
CA ALA A 382 -62.78 -158.51 -103.95
C ALA A 382 -62.12 -158.39 -102.57
N GLU A 383 -61.00 -157.68 -102.49
CA GLU A 383 -60.16 -157.55 -101.28
C GLU A 383 -60.80 -156.67 -100.20
N LYS A 384 -61.48 -155.57 -100.59
CA LYS A 384 -62.19 -154.65 -99.68
C LYS A 384 -63.28 -155.32 -98.83
N CYS A 385 -63.86 -156.42 -99.30
CA CYS A 385 -64.83 -157.20 -98.52
C CYS A 385 -64.19 -157.97 -97.35
N SER A 386 -62.86 -158.14 -97.34
CA SER A 386 -62.11 -158.82 -96.30
C SER A 386 -61.66 -157.88 -95.17
N GLU A 387 -61.30 -156.62 -95.48
CA GLU A 387 -60.79 -155.65 -94.49
C GLU A 387 -61.81 -155.36 -93.36
N VAL A 388 -63.10 -155.25 -93.69
CA VAL A 388 -64.16 -154.88 -92.74
C VAL A 388 -64.28 -155.84 -91.54
N PHE A 389 -63.94 -157.12 -91.72
CA PHE A 389 -63.93 -158.09 -90.62
C PHE A 389 -62.66 -158.03 -89.77
N GLN A 390 -61.58 -157.44 -90.26
CA GLN A 390 -60.29 -157.40 -89.59
C GLN A 390 -60.21 -156.27 -88.55
N ASP A 391 -60.85 -155.13 -88.80
CA ASP A 391 -60.82 -153.96 -87.90
C ASP A 391 -61.56 -154.19 -86.57
N GLN A 392 -62.56 -155.08 -86.54
CA GLN A 392 -63.29 -155.41 -85.30
C GLN A 392 -62.45 -156.21 -84.29
N LEU A 393 -61.39 -156.88 -84.72
CA LEU A 393 -60.51 -157.66 -83.84
C LEU A 393 -59.51 -156.79 -83.08
N LYS A 394 -58.93 -155.77 -83.73
CA LYS A 394 -57.88 -154.92 -83.13
C LYS A 394 -58.34 -154.10 -81.93
N HIS A 395 -59.59 -153.61 -81.93
CA HIS A 395 -60.11 -152.77 -80.84
C HIS A 395 -60.08 -153.50 -79.48
N LEU A 396 -60.21 -154.83 -79.45
CA LEU A 396 -60.19 -155.61 -78.21
C LEU A 396 -58.78 -155.88 -77.67
N GLU A 397 -57.74 -155.73 -78.50
CA GLU A 397 -56.34 -155.94 -78.08
C GLU A 397 -55.74 -154.70 -77.40
N GLU A 398 -56.18 -153.49 -77.76
CA GLU A 398 -55.63 -152.23 -77.23
C GLU A 398 -56.06 -151.93 -75.78
N GLU A 399 -57.25 -152.35 -75.36
CA GLU A 399 -57.74 -152.12 -73.99
C GLU A 399 -56.91 -152.89 -72.94
N LEU A 400 -56.45 -154.10 -73.28
CA LEU A 400 -55.68 -154.99 -72.39
C LEU A 400 -54.30 -154.39 -72.03
N LEU A 401 -53.63 -153.76 -73.01
CA LEU A 401 -52.30 -153.15 -72.85
C LEU A 401 -52.26 -151.93 -71.91
N SER A 402 -53.42 -151.31 -71.63
CA SER A 402 -53.49 -150.15 -70.74
C SER A 402 -53.36 -150.50 -69.24
N GLY A 403 -53.65 -151.75 -68.85
CA GLY A 403 -53.67 -152.19 -67.45
C GLY A 403 -52.27 -152.36 -66.84
N ASP A 404 -51.35 -152.99 -67.55
CA ASP A 404 -50.04 -153.38 -67.02
C ASP A 404 -49.15 -152.17 -66.67
N LEU A 405 -49.24 -151.09 -67.45
CA LEU A 405 -48.45 -149.86 -67.26
C LEU A 405 -48.72 -149.16 -65.91
N MET A 406 -49.93 -149.31 -65.35
CA MET A 406 -50.31 -148.68 -64.08
C MET A 406 -49.72 -149.39 -62.86
N GLN A 407 -49.33 -150.67 -62.98
CA GLN A 407 -48.89 -151.47 -61.84
C GLN A 407 -47.43 -151.20 -61.44
N ASP A 408 -46.57 -150.83 -62.40
CA ASP A 408 -45.14 -150.57 -62.14
C ASP A 408 -44.87 -149.18 -61.55
N GLY A 409 -45.69 -148.17 -61.86
CA GLY A 409 -45.57 -146.83 -61.27
C GLY A 409 -45.66 -146.85 -59.73
N LEU A 410 -46.50 -147.73 -59.17
CA LEU A 410 -46.70 -147.84 -57.73
C LEU A 410 -45.48 -148.44 -56.99
N LYS A 411 -44.69 -149.30 -57.64
CA LYS A 411 -43.48 -149.90 -57.05
C LYS A 411 -42.36 -148.87 -56.88
N LEU A 412 -42.23 -147.94 -57.82
CA LEU A 412 -41.16 -146.94 -57.83
C LEU A 412 -41.26 -145.97 -56.64
N GLU A 413 -42.47 -145.55 -56.28
CA GLU A 413 -42.69 -144.55 -55.23
C GLU A 413 -42.34 -145.10 -53.83
N LYS A 414 -42.64 -146.38 -53.57
CA LYS A 414 -42.26 -147.09 -52.34
C LYS A 414 -40.74 -147.08 -52.10
N GLN A 415 -39.94 -147.15 -53.17
CA GLN A 415 -38.48 -147.16 -53.09
C GLN A 415 -37.87 -145.79 -52.71
N LYS A 416 -38.53 -144.68 -53.06
CA LYS A 416 -38.07 -143.32 -52.72
C LYS A 416 -38.25 -143.04 -51.22
N TYR A 417 -39.38 -143.45 -50.64
CA TYR A 417 -39.73 -143.20 -49.25
C TYR A 417 -38.72 -143.81 -48.25
N LEU A 418 -38.25 -145.03 -48.51
CA LEU A 418 -37.26 -145.71 -47.66
C LEU A 418 -35.93 -144.94 -47.59
N LYS A 419 -35.42 -144.46 -48.74
CA LYS A 419 -34.16 -143.68 -48.79
C LYS A 419 -34.24 -142.35 -48.04
N PHE A 420 -35.41 -141.73 -47.96
CA PHE A 420 -35.59 -140.48 -47.21
C PHE A 420 -35.44 -140.69 -45.70
N LEU A 421 -35.97 -141.80 -45.17
CA LEU A 421 -35.87 -142.12 -43.74
C LEU A 421 -34.43 -142.50 -43.31
N GLU A 422 -33.68 -143.18 -44.19
CA GLU A 422 -32.24 -143.44 -43.98
C GLU A 422 -31.44 -142.13 -43.85
N GLN A 423 -31.66 -141.16 -44.75
CA GLN A 423 -31.00 -139.86 -44.69
C GLN A 423 -31.35 -139.05 -43.43
N LEU A 424 -32.57 -139.19 -42.92
CA LEU A 424 -33.02 -138.46 -41.73
C LEU A 424 -32.34 -138.98 -40.45
N ASN A 425 -32.11 -140.29 -40.36
CA ASN A 425 -31.33 -140.90 -39.27
C ASN A 425 -29.88 -140.43 -39.23
N GLU A 426 -29.22 -140.38 -40.38
CA GLU A 426 -27.82 -139.94 -40.51
C GLU A 426 -27.67 -138.48 -40.02
N LYS A 427 -28.61 -137.60 -40.38
CA LYS A 427 -28.61 -136.21 -39.91
C LYS A 427 -28.91 -136.08 -38.41
N MET A 428 -29.75 -136.94 -37.85
CA MET A 428 -30.07 -136.96 -36.42
C MET A 428 -29.03 -137.70 -35.55
N LYS A 429 -28.07 -138.40 -36.18
CA LYS A 429 -27.08 -139.29 -35.58
C LYS A 429 -27.71 -140.46 -34.80
N LEU A 430 -28.74 -141.06 -35.40
CA LEU A 430 -29.47 -142.21 -34.84
C LEU A 430 -29.10 -143.54 -35.50
N ASP A 431 -28.07 -143.56 -36.35
CA ASP A 431 -27.72 -144.69 -37.22
C ASP A 431 -27.51 -146.03 -36.49
N SER A 432 -26.90 -145.99 -35.30
CA SER A 432 -26.72 -147.18 -34.47
C SER A 432 -28.02 -147.67 -33.82
N LEU A 433 -28.95 -146.75 -33.51
CA LEU A 433 -30.23 -147.08 -32.89
C LEU A 433 -31.24 -147.61 -33.93
N ALA A 434 -31.23 -147.02 -35.13
CA ALA A 434 -32.07 -147.45 -36.26
C ALA A 434 -31.84 -148.91 -36.65
N ALA A 435 -30.60 -149.40 -36.51
CA ALA A 435 -30.22 -150.79 -36.75
C ALA A 435 -30.77 -151.76 -35.67
N GLU A 436 -31.08 -151.28 -34.46
CA GLU A 436 -31.52 -152.11 -33.33
C GLU A 436 -33.05 -152.14 -33.15
N VAL A 437 -33.76 -151.04 -33.41
CA VAL A 437 -35.21 -150.92 -33.11
C VAL A 437 -36.12 -151.22 -34.33
N GLY A 438 -35.56 -151.27 -35.55
CA GLY A 438 -36.29 -151.64 -36.77
C GLY A 438 -37.17 -150.54 -37.35
N PHE A 439 -37.69 -150.78 -38.58
CA PHE A 439 -38.36 -149.74 -39.38
C PHE A 439 -39.59 -149.12 -38.72
N ASP A 440 -40.43 -149.94 -38.07
CA ASP A 440 -41.72 -149.50 -37.53
C ASP A 440 -41.59 -148.50 -36.37
N MET A 441 -40.52 -148.59 -35.58
CA MET A 441 -40.24 -147.72 -34.42
C MET A 441 -39.24 -146.59 -34.75
N ASN A 442 -38.67 -146.60 -35.96
CA ASN A 442 -37.65 -145.64 -36.39
C ASN A 442 -38.16 -144.19 -36.36
N MET A 443 -39.45 -143.99 -36.68
CA MET A 443 -40.10 -142.68 -36.63
C MET A 443 -40.19 -142.13 -35.20
N ASP A 444 -40.51 -142.98 -34.22
CA ASP A 444 -40.64 -142.58 -32.81
C ASP A 444 -39.28 -142.24 -32.20
N ALA A 445 -38.21 -142.94 -32.58
CA ALA A 445 -36.83 -142.61 -32.20
C ALA A 445 -36.40 -141.23 -32.72
N ILE A 446 -36.75 -140.89 -33.97
CA ILE A 446 -36.50 -139.57 -34.56
C ILE A 446 -37.29 -138.49 -33.81
N LEU A 447 -38.58 -138.73 -33.53
CA LEU A 447 -39.43 -137.78 -32.77
C LEU A 447 -38.87 -137.50 -31.37
N ALA A 448 -38.53 -138.54 -30.60
CA ALA A 448 -37.94 -138.37 -29.26
C ALA A 448 -36.61 -137.59 -29.29
N ARG A 449 -35.80 -137.79 -30.34
CA ARG A 449 -34.55 -137.03 -30.54
C ARG A 449 -34.80 -135.56 -30.85
N VAL A 450 -35.82 -135.25 -31.67
CA VAL A 450 -36.23 -133.87 -31.96
C VAL A 450 -36.74 -133.18 -30.68
N GLU A 451 -37.59 -133.84 -29.88
CA GLU A 451 -38.05 -133.28 -28.59
C GLU A 451 -36.91 -132.98 -27.62
N GLN A 452 -35.86 -133.82 -27.59
CA GLN A 452 -34.68 -133.58 -26.77
C GLN A 452 -33.89 -132.34 -27.23
N LEU A 453 -33.72 -132.17 -28.55
CA LEU A 453 -33.03 -130.99 -29.11
C LEU A 453 -33.80 -129.70 -28.82
N VAL A 454 -35.13 -129.73 -28.96
CA VAL A 454 -36.01 -128.58 -28.63
C VAL A 454 -35.88 -128.16 -27.15
N LYS A 455 -35.75 -129.13 -26.22
CA LYS A 455 -35.51 -128.81 -24.80
C LYS A 455 -34.15 -128.13 -24.58
N LEU A 456 -33.08 -128.64 -25.20
CA LEU A 456 -31.73 -128.05 -25.09
C LEU A 456 -31.66 -126.64 -25.69
N GLU A 457 -32.34 -126.38 -26.80
CA GLU A 457 -32.49 -125.03 -27.34
C GLU A 457 -33.32 -124.12 -26.42
N GLY A 458 -34.39 -124.66 -25.82
CA GLY A 458 -35.20 -123.95 -24.83
C GLY A 458 -34.40 -123.48 -23.61
N ASP A 459 -33.58 -124.36 -23.04
CA ASP A 459 -32.70 -124.04 -21.91
C ASP A 459 -31.64 -123.00 -22.29
N ALA A 460 -31.02 -123.12 -23.47
CA ALA A 460 -30.07 -122.14 -23.98
C ALA A 460 -30.72 -120.76 -24.25
N VAL A 461 -31.99 -120.72 -24.69
CA VAL A 461 -32.76 -119.48 -24.85
C VAL A 461 -33.09 -118.86 -23.48
N ILE A 462 -33.39 -119.66 -22.47
CA ILE A 462 -33.61 -119.18 -21.09
C ILE A 462 -32.31 -118.60 -20.52
N GLU A 463 -31.18 -119.29 -20.65
CA GLU A 463 -29.87 -118.80 -20.21
C GLU A 463 -29.53 -117.46 -20.90
N ASN A 464 -29.62 -117.40 -22.23
CA ASN A 464 -29.41 -116.17 -22.99
C ASN A 464 -30.36 -115.03 -22.56
N LYS A 465 -31.62 -115.32 -22.25
CA LYS A 465 -32.60 -114.34 -21.73
C LYS A 465 -32.20 -113.81 -20.35
N THR A 466 -31.69 -114.66 -19.46
CA THR A 466 -31.17 -114.21 -18.15
C THR A 466 -29.87 -113.40 -18.29
N MET A 467 -28.97 -113.81 -19.18
CA MET A 467 -27.73 -113.07 -19.48
C MET A 467 -28.07 -111.68 -20.04
N ALA A 468 -28.95 -111.59 -21.03
CA ALA A 468 -29.43 -110.33 -21.61
C ALA A 468 -30.09 -109.43 -20.56
N TYR A 469 -30.87 -109.97 -19.63
CA TYR A 469 -31.44 -109.19 -18.53
C TYR A 469 -30.36 -108.67 -17.58
N SER A 470 -29.35 -109.49 -17.26
CA SER A 470 -28.21 -109.08 -16.42
C SER A 470 -27.37 -107.96 -17.09
N LEU A 471 -27.15 -108.06 -18.39
CA LEU A 471 -26.45 -107.05 -19.20
C LEU A 471 -27.27 -105.76 -19.30
N ARG A 472 -28.60 -105.85 -19.49
CA ARG A 472 -29.51 -104.70 -19.49
C ARG A 472 -29.50 -103.97 -18.14
N ARG A 473 -29.39 -104.70 -17.02
CA ARG A 473 -29.25 -104.12 -15.67
C ARG A 473 -27.89 -103.44 -15.46
N LYS A 474 -26.80 -104.06 -15.93
CA LYS A 474 -25.45 -103.45 -15.94
C LYS A 474 -25.41 -102.18 -16.81
N LEU A 475 -26.02 -102.21 -17.99
CA LEU A 475 -26.10 -101.06 -18.90
C LEU A 475 -26.92 -99.91 -18.29
N LYS A 476 -28.07 -100.21 -17.66
CA LYS A 476 -28.86 -99.20 -16.94
C LYS A 476 -28.04 -98.52 -15.83
N THR A 477 -27.38 -99.29 -14.97
CA THR A 477 -26.57 -98.73 -13.87
C THR A 477 -25.31 -97.98 -14.34
N GLN A 478 -24.73 -98.33 -15.49
CA GLN A 478 -23.66 -97.52 -16.11
C GLN A 478 -24.21 -96.22 -16.73
N LYS A 479 -25.40 -96.25 -17.34
CA LYS A 479 -26.06 -95.05 -17.88
C LYS A 479 -26.39 -94.04 -16.77
N GLU A 480 -26.97 -94.50 -15.67
CA GLU A 480 -27.28 -93.67 -14.48
C GLU A 480 -25.99 -93.05 -13.88
N LYS A 481 -24.88 -93.79 -13.84
CA LYS A 481 -23.57 -93.27 -13.41
C LYS A 481 -22.98 -92.24 -14.37
N LEU A 482 -23.20 -92.41 -15.68
CA LEU A 482 -22.77 -91.44 -16.70
C LEU A 482 -23.58 -90.14 -16.57
N GLU A 483 -24.91 -90.25 -16.51
CA GLU A 483 -25.83 -89.10 -16.34
C GLU A 483 -25.53 -88.32 -15.04
N SER A 484 -25.20 -89.00 -13.94
CA SER A 484 -24.76 -88.37 -12.69
C SER A 484 -23.44 -87.61 -12.84
N ARG A 485 -22.46 -88.15 -13.59
CA ARG A 485 -21.18 -87.48 -13.87
C ARG A 485 -21.34 -86.30 -14.84
N GLU A 486 -22.21 -86.44 -15.85
CA GLU A 486 -22.58 -85.38 -16.79
C GLU A 486 -23.16 -84.17 -16.03
N LEU A 487 -24.10 -84.42 -15.11
CA LEU A 487 -24.69 -83.39 -14.25
C LEU A 487 -23.64 -82.72 -13.35
N HIS A 488 -22.73 -83.49 -12.75
CA HIS A 488 -21.64 -82.91 -11.95
C HIS A 488 -20.69 -82.06 -12.81
N MET A 489 -20.31 -82.51 -14.01
CA MET A 489 -19.50 -81.73 -14.95
C MET A 489 -20.19 -80.43 -15.38
N ASN A 490 -21.51 -80.46 -15.59
CA ASN A 490 -22.27 -79.25 -15.93
C ASN A 490 -22.35 -78.26 -14.76
N LEU A 491 -22.51 -78.73 -13.52
CA LEU A 491 -22.38 -77.86 -12.32
C LEU A 491 -20.98 -77.26 -12.21
N LEU A 492 -19.92 -78.04 -12.45
CA LEU A 492 -18.53 -77.53 -12.41
C LEU A 492 -18.29 -76.48 -13.50
N ARG A 493 -18.75 -76.71 -14.73
CA ARG A 493 -18.68 -75.73 -15.84
C ARG A 493 -19.42 -74.43 -15.48
N GLN A 494 -20.64 -74.54 -14.94
CA GLN A 494 -21.41 -73.38 -14.49
C GLN A 494 -20.71 -72.63 -13.36
N LYS A 495 -20.07 -73.34 -12.41
CA LYS A 495 -19.30 -72.68 -11.34
C LYS A 495 -18.01 -72.03 -11.85
N ILE A 496 -17.36 -72.60 -12.86
CA ILE A 496 -16.21 -71.97 -13.54
C ILE A 496 -16.66 -70.69 -14.23
N MET A 497 -17.73 -70.71 -15.02
CA MET A 497 -18.30 -69.49 -15.63
C MET A 497 -18.58 -68.40 -14.59
N GLN A 498 -19.26 -68.72 -13.48
CA GLN A 498 -19.51 -67.76 -12.41
C GLN A 498 -18.22 -67.17 -11.81
N LEU A 499 -17.18 -67.99 -11.62
CA LEU A 499 -15.89 -67.52 -11.10
C LEU A 499 -15.12 -66.68 -12.13
N GLU A 500 -15.28 -66.94 -13.42
CA GLU A 500 -14.73 -66.13 -14.52
C GLU A 500 -15.47 -64.78 -14.63
N GLU A 501 -16.79 -64.77 -14.54
CA GLU A 501 -17.62 -63.56 -14.45
C GLU A 501 -17.26 -62.72 -13.21
N GLU A 502 -17.21 -63.32 -12.02
CA GLU A 502 -16.75 -62.65 -10.80
C GLU A 502 -15.35 -62.06 -10.95
N LYS A 503 -14.43 -62.78 -11.62
CA LYS A 503 -13.07 -62.31 -11.88
C LYS A 503 -13.08 -61.12 -12.85
N GLN A 504 -13.84 -61.18 -13.95
CA GLN A 504 -13.97 -60.08 -14.90
C GLN A 504 -14.55 -58.83 -14.22
N VAL A 505 -15.61 -58.96 -13.42
CA VAL A 505 -16.19 -57.86 -12.64
C VAL A 505 -15.18 -57.28 -11.64
N ARG A 506 -14.44 -58.11 -10.91
CA ARG A 506 -13.36 -57.64 -10.01
C ARG A 506 -12.26 -56.90 -10.75
N THR A 507 -11.90 -57.34 -11.97
CA THR A 507 -10.92 -56.66 -12.82
C THR A 507 -11.44 -55.31 -13.34
N ALA A 508 -12.69 -55.25 -13.80
CA ALA A 508 -13.32 -54.00 -14.22
C ALA A 508 -13.38 -52.98 -13.07
N LEU A 509 -13.83 -53.40 -11.88
CA LEU A 509 -13.84 -52.56 -10.67
C LEU A 509 -12.43 -52.13 -10.21
N ALA A 510 -11.38 -52.87 -10.56
CA ALA A 510 -10.00 -52.44 -10.31
C ALA A 510 -9.58 -51.34 -11.29
N VAL A 511 -9.90 -51.49 -12.57
CA VAL A 511 -9.65 -50.45 -13.59
C VAL A 511 -10.42 -49.17 -13.29
N GLU A 512 -11.71 -49.25 -12.99
CA GLU A 512 -12.53 -48.09 -12.57
C GLU A 512 -11.95 -47.39 -11.33
N ARG A 513 -11.45 -48.16 -10.34
CA ARG A 513 -10.79 -47.61 -9.16
C ARG A 513 -9.49 -46.87 -9.53
N ASP A 514 -8.69 -47.42 -10.44
CA ASP A 514 -7.44 -46.80 -10.88
C ASP A 514 -7.67 -45.55 -11.74
N GLU A 515 -8.72 -45.54 -12.57
CA GLU A 515 -9.19 -44.35 -13.28
C GLU A 515 -9.72 -43.27 -12.31
N ALA A 516 -10.51 -43.66 -11.29
CA ALA A 516 -10.93 -42.77 -10.22
C ALA A 516 -9.72 -42.20 -9.44
N ASN A 517 -8.73 -43.03 -9.10
CA ASN A 517 -7.49 -42.58 -8.47
C ASN A 517 -6.70 -41.61 -9.36
N LEU A 518 -6.67 -41.83 -10.68
CA LEU A 518 -6.03 -40.93 -11.65
C LEU A 518 -6.77 -39.59 -11.77
N THR A 519 -8.10 -39.57 -11.76
CA THR A 519 -8.89 -38.33 -11.76
C THR A 519 -8.71 -37.56 -10.45
N VAL A 520 -8.73 -38.23 -9.29
CA VAL A 520 -8.42 -37.62 -7.98
C VAL A 520 -7.02 -37.01 -7.95
N LYS A 521 -6.00 -37.69 -8.51
CA LYS A 521 -4.64 -37.14 -8.64
C LYS A 521 -4.56 -35.93 -9.59
N LYS A 522 -5.33 -35.92 -10.69
CA LYS A 522 -5.44 -34.75 -11.60
C LYS A 522 -6.11 -33.57 -10.89
N LEU A 523 -7.19 -33.80 -10.15
CA LEU A 523 -7.89 -32.78 -9.36
C LEU A 523 -7.01 -32.21 -8.25
N HIS A 524 -6.27 -33.03 -7.50
CA HIS A 524 -5.30 -32.54 -6.51
C HIS A 524 -4.25 -31.61 -7.14
N LYS A 525 -3.65 -31.99 -8.27
CA LYS A 525 -2.71 -31.11 -9.00
C LYS A 525 -3.35 -29.82 -9.50
N MET A 526 -4.65 -29.81 -9.79
CA MET A 526 -5.38 -28.59 -10.14
C MET A 526 -5.63 -27.71 -8.91
N ILE A 527 -6.02 -28.31 -7.78
CA ILE A 527 -6.18 -27.62 -6.50
C ILE A 527 -4.85 -26.97 -6.07
N GLU A 528 -3.72 -27.68 -6.13
CA GLU A 528 -2.40 -27.12 -5.84
C GLU A 528 -2.03 -25.91 -6.72
N ARG A 529 -2.41 -25.94 -8.00
CA ARG A 529 -2.19 -24.81 -8.93
C ARG A 529 -3.09 -23.62 -8.57
N LEU A 530 -4.37 -23.86 -8.32
CA LEU A 530 -5.33 -22.83 -7.92
C LEU A 530 -4.97 -22.22 -6.56
N GLN A 531 -4.49 -23.02 -5.61
CA GLN A 531 -3.98 -22.56 -4.31
C GLN A 531 -2.80 -21.61 -4.50
N LYS A 532 -1.79 -22.00 -5.30
CA LYS A 532 -0.64 -21.13 -5.62
C LYS A 532 -1.06 -19.83 -6.31
N GLN A 533 -2.03 -19.86 -7.23
CA GLN A 533 -2.57 -18.66 -7.85
C GLN A 533 -3.32 -17.76 -6.85
N LEU A 534 -4.07 -18.36 -5.93
CA LEU A 534 -4.78 -17.65 -4.86
C LEU A 534 -3.81 -16.98 -3.89
N ASP A 535 -2.72 -17.66 -3.54
CA ASP A 535 -1.69 -17.13 -2.63
C ASP A 535 -0.90 -15.98 -3.29
N LEU A 536 -0.50 -16.12 -4.56
CA LEU A 536 0.05 -15.00 -5.35
C LEU A 536 -0.93 -13.81 -5.45
N ALA A 537 -2.22 -14.07 -5.64
CA ALA A 537 -3.23 -13.02 -5.66
C ALA A 537 -3.42 -12.35 -4.29
N ARG A 538 -3.28 -13.09 -3.19
CA ARG A 538 -3.28 -12.54 -1.81
C ARG A 538 -2.05 -11.66 -1.59
N GLU A 539 -0.85 -12.10 -1.99
CA GLU A 539 0.40 -11.34 -1.91
C GLU A 539 0.34 -10.04 -2.74
N MET A 540 -0.22 -10.10 -3.94
CA MET A 540 -0.46 -8.89 -4.74
C MET A 540 -1.45 -7.94 -4.05
N ASN A 541 -2.50 -8.46 -3.42
CA ASN A 541 -3.52 -7.66 -2.74
C ASN A 541 -2.98 -7.02 -1.45
N THR A 542 -2.15 -7.73 -0.66
CA THR A 542 -1.45 -7.14 0.49
C THR A 542 -0.43 -6.09 0.06
N GLY A 543 0.32 -6.34 -1.02
CA GLY A 543 1.23 -5.36 -1.62
C GLY A 543 0.52 -4.10 -2.15
N LEU A 544 -0.66 -4.25 -2.77
CA LEU A 544 -1.49 -3.12 -3.20
C LEU A 544 -2.08 -2.36 -2.01
N LYS A 545 -2.48 -3.04 -0.92
CA LYS A 545 -2.91 -2.38 0.32
C LYS A 545 -1.79 -1.58 0.97
N ALA A 546 -0.55 -2.11 1.00
CA ALA A 546 0.62 -1.39 1.50
C ALA A 546 0.88 -0.10 0.68
N LYS A 547 0.88 -0.20 -0.65
CA LYS A 547 0.99 0.97 -1.55
C LYS A 547 -0.17 1.96 -1.36
N LEU A 548 -1.37 1.49 -1.05
CA LEU A 548 -2.52 2.36 -0.77
C LEU A 548 -2.33 3.11 0.57
N SER A 549 -1.80 2.46 1.62
CA SER A 549 -1.45 3.15 2.87
C SER A 549 -0.33 4.16 2.67
N GLU A 550 0.75 3.83 1.94
CA GLU A 550 1.81 4.77 1.56
C GLU A 550 1.25 5.98 0.80
N THR A 551 0.35 5.74 -0.16
CA THR A 551 -0.32 6.80 -0.93
C THR A 551 -1.19 7.69 -0.03
N ASN A 552 -1.88 7.10 0.96
CA ASN A 552 -2.68 7.86 1.92
C ASN A 552 -1.78 8.70 2.86
N GLU A 553 -0.65 8.16 3.33
CA GLU A 553 0.33 8.94 4.11
C GLU A 553 0.92 10.10 3.29
N LEU A 554 1.30 9.85 2.04
CA LEU A 554 1.77 10.90 1.14
C LEU A 554 0.70 11.96 0.92
N LYS A 555 -0.57 11.57 0.75
CA LYS A 555 -1.70 12.50 0.63
C LYS A 555 -1.91 13.32 1.91
N ILE A 556 -1.76 12.73 3.09
CA ILE A 556 -1.80 13.45 4.38
C ILE A 556 -0.66 14.48 4.43
N LYS A 557 0.58 14.07 4.16
CA LYS A 557 1.74 14.97 4.11
C LYS A 557 1.56 16.11 3.09
N THR A 558 0.98 15.84 1.92
CA THR A 558 0.66 16.88 0.92
C THR A 558 -0.43 17.84 1.43
N LEU A 559 -1.44 17.36 2.15
CA LEU A 559 -2.48 18.23 2.76
C LEU A 559 -1.91 19.09 3.90
N GLU A 560 -0.99 18.56 4.69
CA GLU A 560 -0.25 19.30 5.72
C GLU A 560 0.66 20.38 5.09
N GLN A 561 1.42 20.03 4.05
CA GLN A 561 2.20 20.99 3.27
C GLN A 561 1.32 22.08 2.64
N ASN A 562 0.16 21.73 2.08
CA ASN A 562 -0.77 22.72 1.53
C ASN A 562 -1.33 23.65 2.61
N ARG A 563 -1.57 23.16 3.84
CA ARG A 563 -1.92 24.03 4.99
C ARG A 563 -0.79 25.00 5.34
N THR A 564 0.46 24.54 5.43
CA THR A 564 1.57 25.44 5.73
C THR A 564 1.80 26.46 4.61
N ILE A 565 1.61 26.08 3.35
CA ILE A 565 1.63 27.00 2.19
C ILE A 565 0.47 28.02 2.28
N GLU A 566 -0.74 27.63 2.66
CA GLU A 566 -1.84 28.57 2.90
C GLU A 566 -1.54 29.55 4.05
N GLU A 567 -0.95 29.08 5.14
CA GLU A 567 -0.56 29.90 6.29
C GLU A 567 0.55 30.88 5.92
N LEU A 568 1.56 30.43 5.16
CA LEU A 568 2.60 31.27 4.58
C LEU A 568 2.04 32.28 3.58
N ASN A 569 1.12 31.90 2.70
CA ASN A 569 0.45 32.84 1.79
C ASN A 569 -0.39 33.87 2.56
N LYS A 570 -1.08 33.47 3.64
CA LYS A 570 -1.81 34.39 4.53
C LYS A 570 -0.85 35.33 5.27
N SER A 571 0.35 34.88 5.66
CA SER A 571 1.36 35.71 6.31
C SER A 571 2.05 36.66 5.32
N GLN A 572 2.45 36.18 4.14
CA GLN A 572 2.95 36.98 3.03
C GLN A 572 1.94 38.05 2.64
N GLY A 573 0.67 37.70 2.42
CA GLY A 573 -0.37 38.67 2.08
C GLY A 573 -0.67 39.68 3.20
N LYS A 574 -0.31 39.40 4.48
CA LYS A 574 -0.28 40.42 5.55
C LYS A 574 0.97 41.30 5.45
N LEU A 575 2.13 40.68 5.22
CA LEU A 575 3.42 41.36 5.07
C LEU A 575 3.41 42.33 3.88
N GLU A 576 2.84 41.93 2.75
CA GLU A 576 2.67 42.72 1.53
C GLU A 576 1.75 43.94 1.78
N ARG A 577 0.66 43.75 2.54
CA ARG A 577 -0.19 44.87 3.00
C ARG A 577 0.52 45.80 4.00
N MET A 578 1.46 45.30 4.80
CA MET A 578 2.31 46.16 5.65
C MET A 578 3.37 46.89 4.82
N LYS A 579 3.96 46.23 3.83
CA LYS A 579 4.90 46.81 2.86
C LYS A 579 4.23 47.94 2.08
N GLU A 580 3.05 47.73 1.49
CA GLU A 580 2.31 48.80 0.80
C GLU A 580 2.02 49.99 1.73
N LYS A 581 1.64 49.75 2.99
CA LYS A 581 1.42 50.83 3.96
C LYS A 581 2.71 51.59 4.25
N ALA A 582 3.83 50.88 4.41
CA ALA A 582 5.14 51.48 4.61
C ALA A 582 5.62 52.25 3.37
N GLU A 583 5.39 51.74 2.15
CA GLU A 583 5.69 52.43 0.88
C GLU A 583 4.82 53.68 0.69
N LYS A 584 3.53 53.63 1.06
CA LYS A 584 2.62 54.79 1.07
C LYS A 584 3.06 55.84 2.10
N GLN A 585 3.49 55.43 3.29
CA GLN A 585 4.08 56.33 4.28
C GLN A 585 5.42 56.92 3.81
N LEU A 586 6.31 56.10 3.24
CA LEU A 586 7.61 56.53 2.72
C LEU A 586 7.46 57.52 1.55
N THR A 587 6.48 57.30 0.66
CA THR A 587 6.17 58.24 -0.43
C THR A 587 5.52 59.53 0.08
N SER A 588 4.68 59.49 1.13
CA SER A 588 4.21 60.70 1.84
C SER A 588 5.38 61.49 2.40
N VAL A 589 6.20 60.86 3.26
CA VAL A 589 7.37 61.48 3.90
C VAL A 589 8.36 61.99 2.86
N LYS A 590 8.59 61.28 1.75
CA LYS A 590 9.43 61.73 0.64
C LYS A 590 8.85 62.96 -0.07
N SER A 591 7.53 63.02 -0.25
CA SER A 591 6.88 64.20 -0.86
C SER A 591 6.89 65.42 0.07
N GLU A 592 6.69 65.23 1.38
CA GLU A 592 6.88 66.25 2.41
C GLU A 592 8.33 66.75 2.50
N LEU A 593 9.31 65.84 2.41
CA LEU A 593 10.73 66.18 2.38
C LEU A 593 11.06 67.02 1.15
N LEU A 594 10.62 66.62 -0.04
CA LEU A 594 10.79 67.40 -1.28
C LEU A 594 10.11 68.77 -1.20
N LEU A 595 8.97 68.89 -0.52
CA LEU A 595 8.30 70.17 -0.26
C LEU A 595 9.12 71.08 0.67
N LYS A 596 9.68 70.51 1.75
CA LYS A 596 10.59 71.24 2.66
C LYS A 596 11.90 71.62 1.98
N GLU A 597 12.46 70.73 1.16
CA GLU A 597 13.69 70.99 0.38
C GLU A 597 13.47 72.12 -0.62
N ARG A 598 12.40 72.09 -1.42
CA ARG A 598 12.02 73.20 -2.30
C ARG A 598 11.88 74.51 -1.55
N LYS A 599 11.15 74.52 -0.43
CA LYS A 599 10.98 75.72 0.40
C LYS A 599 12.32 76.24 0.93
N ALA A 600 13.18 75.36 1.42
CA ALA A 600 14.53 75.74 1.86
C ALA A 600 15.42 76.27 0.73
N THR A 601 15.32 75.72 -0.48
CA THR A 601 16.03 76.28 -1.65
C THR A 601 15.48 77.64 -2.08
N GLU A 602 14.17 77.85 -1.98
CA GLU A 602 13.52 79.12 -2.30
C GLU A 602 13.90 80.22 -1.29
N ASP A 603 13.91 79.89 0.00
CA ASP A 603 14.34 80.80 1.06
C ASP A 603 15.87 81.07 1.03
N LYS A 604 16.67 80.09 0.59
CA LYS A 604 18.09 80.28 0.27
C LYS A 604 18.30 81.23 -0.92
N GLU A 605 17.48 81.13 -1.97
CA GLU A 605 17.59 82.03 -3.11
C GLU A 605 17.11 83.46 -2.77
N LYS A 606 16.05 83.61 -1.95
CA LYS A 606 15.62 84.91 -1.40
C LYS A 606 16.72 85.58 -0.57
N THR A 607 17.37 84.84 0.33
CA THR A 607 18.46 85.37 1.16
C THR A 607 19.71 85.71 0.34
N LYS A 608 20.03 84.91 -0.69
CA LYS A 608 21.08 85.23 -1.67
C LYS A 608 20.76 86.51 -2.45
N ASN A 609 19.53 86.67 -2.95
CA ASN A 609 19.11 87.87 -3.68
C ASN A 609 19.15 89.13 -2.81
N MET A 610 18.74 89.03 -1.54
CA MET A 610 18.92 90.11 -0.55
C MET A 610 20.41 90.46 -0.34
N LEU A 611 21.27 89.45 -0.17
CA LEU A 611 22.70 89.66 0.02
C LEU A 611 23.36 90.32 -1.20
N GLU A 612 22.94 89.93 -2.40
CA GLU A 612 23.44 90.49 -3.66
C GLU A 612 23.01 91.95 -3.85
N ALA A 613 21.76 92.30 -3.48
CA ALA A 613 21.29 93.68 -3.42
C ALA A 613 22.13 94.54 -2.44
N VAL A 614 22.29 94.10 -1.18
CA VAL A 614 23.13 94.80 -0.18
C VAL A 614 24.59 94.92 -0.65
N THR A 615 25.13 93.90 -1.32
CA THR A 615 26.48 93.93 -1.88
C THR A 615 26.60 94.95 -3.02
N SER A 616 25.53 95.17 -3.79
CA SER A 616 25.50 96.19 -4.85
C SER A 616 25.46 97.61 -4.27
N GLU A 617 24.64 97.86 -3.24
CA GLU A 617 24.60 99.13 -2.51
C GLU A 617 25.95 99.46 -1.85
N MET A 618 26.57 98.46 -1.21
CA MET A 618 27.91 98.56 -0.62
C MET A 618 28.99 98.94 -1.66
N LYS A 619 28.89 98.42 -2.90
CA LYS A 619 29.79 98.81 -3.99
C LYS A 619 29.59 100.28 -4.39
N VAL A 620 28.34 100.73 -4.50
CA VAL A 620 28.01 102.13 -4.85
C VAL A 620 28.52 103.10 -3.79
N LEU A 621 28.31 102.82 -2.49
CA LEU A 621 28.87 103.62 -1.40
C LEU A 621 30.40 103.68 -1.43
N LYS A 622 31.06 102.55 -1.77
CA LYS A 622 32.52 102.50 -1.86
C LYS A 622 33.07 103.36 -3.00
N THR A 623 32.36 103.44 -4.13
CA THR A 623 32.74 104.33 -5.25
C THR A 623 32.56 105.81 -4.92
N THR A 624 31.44 106.21 -4.31
CA THR A 624 31.22 107.63 -3.95
C THR A 624 32.20 108.12 -2.89
N LEU A 625 32.55 107.28 -1.92
CA LEU A 625 33.59 107.59 -0.93
C LEU A 625 34.98 107.80 -1.58
N ALA A 626 35.34 106.99 -2.57
CA ALA A 626 36.61 107.11 -3.29
C ALA A 626 36.69 108.42 -4.11
N GLU A 627 35.57 108.88 -4.68
CA GLU A 627 35.52 110.16 -5.38
C GLU A 627 35.64 111.38 -4.43
N LEU A 628 35.05 111.30 -3.24
CA LEU A 628 35.20 112.32 -2.20
C LEU A 628 36.66 112.44 -1.75
N ALA A 629 37.31 111.31 -1.43
CA ALA A 629 38.72 111.27 -1.05
C ALA A 629 39.67 111.76 -2.16
N LYS A 630 39.27 111.65 -3.44
CA LYS A 630 40.01 112.21 -4.57
C LYS A 630 39.88 113.74 -4.64
N ARG A 631 38.67 114.29 -4.43
CA ARG A 631 38.44 115.75 -4.38
C ARG A 631 39.17 116.41 -3.22
N GLU A 632 39.15 115.80 -2.05
CA GLU A 632 39.87 116.27 -0.85
C GLU A 632 41.36 116.43 -1.12
N ARG A 633 41.99 115.42 -1.73
CA ARG A 633 43.43 115.44 -2.06
C ARG A 633 43.77 116.56 -3.04
N GLN A 634 42.96 116.78 -4.08
CA GLN A 634 43.16 117.87 -5.04
C GLN A 634 43.08 119.27 -4.39
N LEU A 635 42.20 119.45 -3.39
CA LEU A 635 42.12 120.69 -2.62
C LEU A 635 43.35 120.90 -1.72
N ALA A 636 43.85 119.83 -1.09
CA ALA A 636 45.08 119.88 -0.31
C ALA A 636 46.31 120.23 -1.17
N ASP A 637 46.48 119.56 -2.31
CA ASP A 637 47.57 119.80 -3.26
C ASP A 637 47.58 121.26 -3.76
N PHE A 638 46.40 121.81 -4.10
CA PHE A 638 46.25 123.21 -4.52
C PHE A 638 46.66 124.19 -3.41
N ARG A 639 46.21 123.96 -2.17
CA ARG A 639 46.51 124.81 -1.00
C ARG A 639 48.01 124.83 -0.69
N GLU A 640 48.70 123.70 -0.87
CA GLU A 640 50.15 123.60 -0.71
C GLU A 640 50.90 124.41 -1.80
N VAL A 641 50.50 124.28 -3.07
CA VAL A 641 51.13 125.01 -4.19
C VAL A 641 51.01 126.52 -4.02
N VAL A 642 49.82 127.03 -3.68
CA VAL A 642 49.61 128.48 -3.49
C VAL A 642 50.43 129.00 -2.30
N SER A 643 50.48 128.26 -1.19
CA SER A 643 51.33 128.59 -0.03
C SER A 643 52.82 128.68 -0.42
N ARG A 644 53.29 127.77 -1.28
CA ARG A 644 54.67 127.72 -1.79
C ARG A 644 55.00 128.92 -2.69
N MET A 645 54.08 129.34 -3.56
CA MET A 645 54.28 130.49 -4.45
C MET A 645 54.30 131.83 -3.71
N LEU A 646 53.63 131.94 -2.55
CA LEU A 646 53.58 133.17 -1.74
C LEU A 646 54.73 133.31 -0.75
N GLY A 647 55.69 132.37 -0.74
CA GLY A 647 56.82 132.37 0.20
C GLY A 647 56.39 132.25 1.67
N LEU A 648 55.25 131.61 1.93
CA LEU A 648 54.77 131.30 3.27
C LEU A 648 55.43 130.01 3.76
N ASN A 649 55.69 129.90 5.07
CA ASN A 649 56.44 128.77 5.62
C ASN A 649 55.55 127.52 5.76
N ILE A 650 55.66 126.59 4.80
CA ILE A 650 54.88 125.34 4.72
C ILE A 650 55.17 124.38 5.89
N ALA A 651 56.24 124.59 6.67
CA ALA A 651 56.50 123.79 7.87
C ALA A 651 55.47 124.03 9.01
N SER A 652 54.58 125.02 8.87
CA SER A 652 53.43 125.22 9.76
C SER A 652 52.28 124.28 9.40
N LEU A 653 51.91 123.37 10.33
CA LEU A 653 50.86 122.35 10.14
C LEU A 653 49.43 122.95 10.04
N ALA A 654 49.28 124.26 10.24
CA ALA A 654 48.04 124.99 10.00
C ALA A 654 48.39 126.39 9.47
N LEU A 655 48.51 126.51 8.15
CA LEU A 655 48.60 127.80 7.47
C LEU A 655 47.17 128.35 7.29
N PRO A 656 46.76 129.42 7.99
CA PRO A 656 45.39 129.92 7.91
C PRO A 656 45.13 130.56 6.54
N ASP A 657 43.95 130.33 5.96
CA ASP A 657 43.66 130.82 4.60
C ASP A 657 43.76 132.35 4.48
N TYR A 658 43.54 133.09 5.57
CA TYR A 658 43.67 134.55 5.58
C TYR A 658 45.11 135.05 5.37
N GLU A 659 46.15 134.26 5.72
CA GLU A 659 47.56 134.63 5.48
C GLU A 659 47.93 134.47 4.00
N ILE A 660 47.38 133.43 3.35
CA ILE A 660 47.46 133.20 1.91
C ILE A 660 46.77 134.35 1.17
N ILE A 661 45.56 134.70 1.61
CA ILE A 661 44.76 135.79 1.02
C ILE A 661 45.45 137.15 1.19
N THR A 662 45.92 137.53 2.39
CA THR A 662 46.57 138.84 2.60
C THR A 662 47.89 139.01 1.83
N ARG A 663 48.66 137.95 1.60
CA ARG A 663 49.84 138.02 0.71
C ARG A 663 49.47 138.13 -0.77
N LEU A 664 48.41 137.47 -1.22
CA LEU A 664 47.86 137.66 -2.57
C LEU A 664 47.38 139.10 -2.75
N GLU A 665 46.66 139.65 -1.78
CA GLU A 665 46.18 141.03 -1.79
C GLU A 665 47.33 142.05 -1.84
N GLY A 666 48.43 141.82 -1.11
CA GLY A 666 49.64 142.66 -1.19
C GLY A 666 50.37 142.60 -2.54
N LEU A 667 50.39 141.45 -3.20
CA LEU A 667 50.89 141.29 -4.57
C LEU A 667 49.98 142.00 -5.60
N ILE A 668 48.66 141.95 -5.41
CA ILE A 668 47.68 142.62 -6.27
C ILE A 668 47.78 144.15 -6.14
N HIS A 669 48.08 144.69 -4.96
CA HIS A 669 48.22 146.13 -4.74
C HIS A 669 49.50 146.76 -5.35
N SER A 670 50.51 145.95 -5.68
CA SER A 670 51.80 146.45 -6.21
C SER A 670 51.87 146.49 -7.75
N HIS A 671 50.80 146.12 -8.45
CA HIS A 671 50.65 146.29 -9.90
C HIS A 671 49.32 147.00 -10.22
N GLN A 672 49.28 148.33 -10.03
CA GLN A 672 48.12 149.17 -10.34
C GLN A 672 48.01 149.54 -11.84
N HIS A 673 46.78 149.82 -12.28
CA HIS A 673 46.38 150.34 -13.61
C HIS A 673 46.56 149.40 -14.84
N HIS A 674 45.44 148.83 -15.34
CA HIS A 674 44.89 148.98 -16.72
C HIS A 674 43.91 147.84 -17.13
N TYR A 675 42.80 148.23 -17.80
CA TYR A 675 41.71 147.41 -18.44
C TYR A 675 40.87 146.48 -17.52
N PHE A 676 39.56 146.69 -17.28
CA PHE A 676 38.32 146.68 -18.11
C PHE A 676 37.64 145.29 -18.31
N PRO A 677 36.28 145.19 -18.37
CA PRO A 677 35.54 143.99 -17.91
C PRO A 677 34.78 143.20 -19.01
N CYS A 678 34.37 141.96 -18.68
CA CYS A 678 33.38 141.15 -19.44
C CYS A 678 32.82 140.06 -18.48
N VAL A 679 31.60 140.16 -17.93
CA VAL A 679 30.25 139.77 -18.45
C VAL A 679 29.92 138.26 -18.36
N CYS A 680 28.67 137.97 -18.01
CA CYS A 680 28.14 136.74 -17.42
C CYS A 680 27.62 135.67 -18.42
N LEU A 681 27.35 134.46 -17.91
CA LEU A 681 26.31 133.48 -18.28
C LEU A 681 26.26 132.43 -17.12
N LYS A 682 25.18 132.07 -16.39
CA LYS A 682 23.77 131.72 -16.71
C LYS A 682 23.68 130.60 -17.76
N GLU A 683 22.88 129.54 -17.65
CA GLU A 683 21.86 129.05 -16.70
C GLU A 683 21.63 127.54 -17.06
N VAL A 684 21.15 126.63 -16.21
CA VAL A 684 19.75 126.11 -16.17
C VAL A 684 19.77 124.77 -15.41
N ALA A 685 18.72 124.46 -14.64
CA ALA A 685 18.49 123.17 -13.98
C ALA A 685 17.30 122.41 -14.61
N ARG A 686 17.19 121.10 -14.38
CA ARG A 686 15.90 120.43 -14.04
C ARG A 686 16.01 118.95 -13.67
N ALA A 687 15.16 118.54 -12.72
CA ALA A 687 14.71 117.17 -12.53
C ALA A 687 13.60 116.81 -13.53
N PRO A 688 13.12 115.55 -13.53
CA PRO A 688 11.68 115.34 -13.57
C PRO A 688 11.15 114.31 -12.56
N GLU A 689 9.92 114.51 -12.13
CA GLU A 689 9.06 113.51 -11.46
C GLU A 689 8.22 112.72 -12.48
N GLU A 690 7.42 111.78 -11.96
CA GLU A 690 6.12 111.28 -12.48
C GLU A 690 6.00 109.85 -13.08
N HIS A 691 5.34 109.01 -12.28
CA HIS A 691 4.16 108.17 -12.58
C HIS A 691 4.12 107.22 -13.81
N SER A 692 3.94 105.90 -13.53
CA SER A 692 2.94 105.07 -14.24
C SER A 692 2.49 103.76 -13.53
N GLN A 693 1.21 103.77 -13.16
CA GLN A 693 0.15 102.73 -13.28
C GLN A 693 0.44 101.21 -13.12
N ARG A 694 -0.36 100.64 -12.18
CA ARG A 694 -1.08 99.33 -12.21
C ARG A 694 -0.76 98.31 -13.33
N ASN A 695 -0.62 97.04 -12.93
CA ASN A 695 -1.66 96.06 -13.24
C ASN A 695 -1.68 94.83 -12.29
N VAL A 696 -2.84 94.17 -12.25
CA VAL A 696 -3.19 93.03 -11.38
C VAL A 696 -3.24 91.75 -12.19
N GLN A 697 -2.82 90.61 -11.64
CA GLN A 697 -3.50 89.34 -11.91
C GLN A 697 -3.30 88.31 -10.78
N LEU A 698 -4.42 87.88 -10.18
CA LEU A 698 -4.51 86.58 -9.52
C LEU A 698 -4.58 85.49 -10.59
N LEU A 699 -4.10 84.29 -10.29
CA LEU A 699 -4.78 83.04 -10.64
C LEU A 699 -4.37 81.90 -9.69
N HIS A 700 -5.22 80.88 -9.67
CA HIS A 700 -5.26 79.79 -8.69
C HIS A 700 -4.28 78.64 -8.99
#